data_AF-M0BMH9-F1
#
_entry.id   AF-M0BMH9-F1
#
_cell.length_a   1.000
_cell.length_b   1.000
_cell.length_c   1.000
_cell.angle_alpha   90.00
_cell.angle_beta   90.00
_cell.angle_gamma   90.00
#
_symmetry.space_group_name_H-M   'P 1'
#
loop_
_entity.id
_entity.type
_entity.pdbx_description
1 polymer ?
#
loop_
_entity_poly.entity_id
_entity_poly.type
_entity_poly.pdbx_seq_one_letter_code
_entity_poly.pdbx_strand_id
1 'polypeptide(L)'
;MDRSPNSPVTIERDGSTVRVGDEIERAEVRIEVDGEPALEPAMPDLFLFPIDDAVSVTVSRMRLQGTVGRTLWDGNGTPVAELSDGRNEVPNGTYYASITGTVKIHLRIENAAVSAEQHIDDDQAIVDLRFDEPTIVAIGARSLRSHPTATITVPDDPETLLEALPYLATSIKEFTCERSWPTLRQHPPAIERGDELDVPPELRIPETGVEIRIPPTYEHCYQVAPLAFYLGAELTPADTPALVLENGHVEPLVTERAGVDERVADILSRCLLLDSLVRAGGYQSLEKAEYDQLAPQLPFYPPNLYDLPLADQLLEYLDVSRDVLSPFLARWPKRAVLRPEPEDVAVLPSLLHELARIDVARSVECVPPTIPAGESPAAEGDSASGVRRPGALLSAHTFSDATPGTCRLHPDAMERGQRLERTTTDSAHLTLVTADADRGRAFRRFAERTDETVISVLEQPTAAALHDALEADRTALYCENPTTEAGIRCADRTLPFDELGAVGSPVVWLAETSPGPIGDALVAAGAIAVVLTDGAPSPAAVRATLTQLLAGFSVADAAYTAGLDREVDLRFVGDASVTVVRQVSNSPTIVDLTATETDRYTATIRYYPTDVMRQGSVAKTSTGDSVLTRPYEESARDGYWLVGADAEQELPVTPGEAAAFVDDDGVTVRLDNRLLTTTDDEALQRPTLTRRTGENSG
;
A
#
# COMPACT_ATOMS: atom_id res chain seq x y z
N MET A 1 -1.58 13.37 38.17
CA MET A 1 -0.94 13.84 36.94
C MET A 1 -2.05 13.89 35.92
N ASP A 2 -2.39 15.09 35.45
CA ASP A 2 -3.45 15.25 34.45
C ASP A 2 -2.96 14.64 33.13
N ARG A 3 -3.86 13.89 32.47
CA ARG A 3 -3.68 13.38 31.10
C ARG A 3 -3.26 14.52 30.19
N SER A 4 -2.45 14.24 29.16
CA SER A 4 -2.12 15.23 28.15
C SER A 4 -3.44 15.75 27.55
N PRO A 5 -3.81 17.03 27.74
CA PRO A 5 -5.18 17.50 27.50
C PRO A 5 -5.62 17.46 26.02
N ASN A 6 -4.74 17.05 25.12
CA ASN A 6 -4.94 17.00 23.66
C ASN A 6 -4.59 15.63 23.04
N SER A 7 -4.53 14.54 23.81
CA SER A 7 -4.34 13.21 23.19
C SER A 7 -5.57 12.85 22.34
N PRO A 8 -5.40 12.45 21.06
CA PRO A 8 -6.50 11.97 20.24
C PRO A 8 -6.96 10.55 20.63
N VAL A 9 -6.25 9.91 21.57
CA VAL A 9 -6.52 8.55 22.01
C VAL A 9 -7.13 8.57 23.41
N THR A 10 -8.15 7.74 23.60
CA THR A 10 -8.77 7.49 24.90
C THR A 10 -8.57 6.04 25.29
N ILE A 11 -8.17 5.80 26.55
CA ILE A 11 -8.07 4.45 27.10
C ILE A 11 -8.91 4.37 28.37
N GLU A 12 -9.94 3.53 28.30
CA GLU A 12 -10.94 3.39 29.35
C GLU A 12 -11.25 1.91 29.61
N ARG A 13 -11.74 1.60 30.81
CA ARG A 13 -12.13 0.25 31.17
C ARG A 13 -13.63 0.14 31.39
N ASP A 14 -14.23 -0.87 30.76
CA ASP A 14 -15.61 -1.29 30.98
C ASP A 14 -15.64 -2.79 31.35
N GLY A 15 -15.78 -3.07 32.64
CA GLY A 15 -15.79 -4.44 33.17
C GLY A 15 -14.49 -5.20 32.89
N SER A 16 -14.57 -6.24 32.08
CA SER A 16 -13.44 -7.07 31.62
C SER A 16 -12.84 -6.61 30.30
N THR A 17 -13.17 -5.40 29.84
CA THR A 17 -12.70 -4.87 28.55
C THR A 17 -11.99 -3.54 28.76
N VAL A 18 -10.79 -3.40 28.21
CA VAL A 18 -10.14 -2.11 27.99
C VAL A 18 -10.47 -1.66 26.57
N ARG A 19 -11.13 -0.50 26.46
CA ARG A 19 -11.48 0.14 25.20
C ARG A 19 -10.43 1.19 24.89
N VAL A 20 -9.78 1.04 23.74
CA VAL A 20 -8.79 1.98 23.21
C VAL A 20 -9.44 2.67 22.02
N GLY A 21 -9.89 3.91 22.20
CA GLY A 21 -10.54 4.71 21.17
C GLY A 21 -9.57 5.69 20.51
N ASP A 22 -9.72 5.88 19.21
CA ASP A 22 -9.10 6.95 18.42
C ASP A 22 -10.21 7.90 17.96
N GLU A 23 -10.20 9.12 18.51
CA GLU A 23 -11.22 10.13 18.23
C GLU A 23 -11.12 10.69 16.81
N ILE A 24 -9.92 10.69 16.23
CA ILE A 24 -9.66 11.19 14.87
C ILE A 24 -10.24 10.19 13.86
N GLU A 25 -9.86 8.92 14.00
CA GLU A 25 -10.31 7.85 13.11
C GLU A 25 -11.74 7.39 13.38
N ARG A 26 -12.32 7.82 14.52
CA ARG A 26 -13.62 7.34 15.05
C ARG A 26 -13.67 5.81 15.15
N ALA A 27 -12.54 5.22 15.54
CA ALA A 27 -12.38 3.79 15.62
C ALA A 27 -11.98 3.36 17.03
N GLU A 28 -12.16 2.08 17.33
CA GLU A 28 -11.87 1.52 18.63
C GLU A 28 -11.29 0.12 18.48
N VAL A 29 -10.34 -0.21 19.36
CA VAL A 29 -9.92 -1.59 19.62
C VAL A 29 -10.36 -1.99 21.02
N ARG A 30 -10.83 -3.23 21.14
CA ARG A 30 -11.23 -3.85 22.41
C ARG A 30 -10.21 -4.88 22.83
N ILE A 31 -9.78 -4.78 24.08
CA ILE A 31 -8.84 -5.69 24.71
C ILE A 31 -9.56 -6.34 25.90
N GLU A 32 -9.85 -7.64 25.81
CA GLU A 32 -10.39 -8.38 26.94
C GLU A 32 -9.27 -8.66 27.94
N VAL A 33 -9.55 -8.43 29.22
CA VAL A 33 -8.61 -8.58 30.34
C VAL A 33 -9.31 -9.24 31.53
N ASP A 34 -8.59 -10.10 32.26
CA ASP A 34 -9.12 -10.85 33.41
C ASP A 34 -8.73 -10.27 34.80
N GLY A 35 -7.92 -9.22 34.79
CA GLY A 35 -7.29 -8.66 35.99
C GLY A 35 -8.08 -7.60 36.77
N GLU A 36 -7.44 -6.94 37.73
CA GLU A 36 -8.05 -5.91 38.58
C GLU A 36 -8.65 -4.76 37.76
N PRO A 37 -9.78 -4.15 38.19
CA PRO A 37 -10.51 -3.18 37.37
C PRO A 37 -9.83 -1.80 37.27
N ALA A 38 -8.79 -1.51 38.04
CA ALA A 38 -8.15 -0.21 38.02
C ALA A 38 -7.16 -0.10 36.85
N LEU A 39 -7.28 0.97 36.06
CA LEU A 39 -6.23 1.41 35.16
C LEU A 39 -5.39 2.46 35.88
N GLU A 40 -4.06 2.32 35.83
CA GLU A 40 -3.12 3.30 36.34
C GLU A 40 -2.47 4.07 35.17
N PRO A 41 -2.20 5.37 35.27
CA PRO A 41 -1.46 6.09 34.24
C PRO A 41 -0.06 5.49 34.05
N ALA A 42 0.35 5.27 32.80
CA ALA A 42 1.69 4.85 32.44
C ALA A 42 2.43 5.97 31.70
N MET A 43 3.76 6.03 31.83
CA MET A 43 4.55 7.04 31.13
C MET A 43 4.78 6.63 29.67
N PRO A 44 4.52 7.53 28.69
CA PRO A 44 4.81 7.25 27.29
C PRO A 44 6.25 6.83 26.99
N ASP A 45 7.22 7.44 27.69
CA ASP A 45 8.66 7.17 27.55
C ASP A 45 9.08 5.74 27.96
N LEU A 46 8.17 4.95 28.55
CA LEU A 46 8.45 3.54 28.84
C LEU A 46 8.40 2.66 27.60
N PHE A 47 7.79 3.12 26.52
CA PHE A 47 7.60 2.34 25.30
C PHE A 47 8.79 2.51 24.35
N LEU A 48 9.14 1.43 23.65
CA LEU A 48 10.11 1.49 22.54
C LEU A 48 9.60 2.34 21.37
N PHE A 49 8.28 2.49 21.22
CA PHE A 49 7.66 3.13 20.07
C PHE A 49 6.96 4.42 20.48
N PRO A 50 6.94 5.45 19.62
CA PRO A 50 6.16 6.66 19.89
C PRO A 50 4.69 6.32 20.08
N ILE A 51 4.08 6.85 21.15
CA ILE A 51 2.66 6.70 21.48
C ILE A 51 2.04 8.04 21.89
N ASP A 52 0.72 8.14 21.80
CA ASP A 52 -0.03 9.36 22.15
C ASP A 52 -0.50 9.34 23.62
N ASP A 53 -0.90 8.17 24.16
CA ASP A 53 -1.27 7.99 25.59
C ASP A 53 -1.02 6.55 26.06
N ALA A 54 -0.94 6.34 27.38
CA ALA A 54 -0.74 5.02 27.97
C ALA A 54 -1.34 4.82 29.37
N VAL A 55 -1.74 3.58 29.64
CA VAL A 55 -2.18 3.09 30.96
C VAL A 55 -1.52 1.77 31.29
N SER A 56 -1.49 1.36 32.55
CA SER A 56 -1.10 0.02 32.99
C SER A 56 -2.25 -0.72 33.66
N VAL A 57 -2.25 -2.04 33.51
CA VAL A 57 -3.21 -2.95 34.10
C VAL A 57 -2.51 -4.23 34.54
N THR A 58 -2.90 -4.77 35.69
CA THR A 58 -2.39 -6.07 36.19
C THR A 58 -3.32 -7.17 35.75
N VAL A 59 -2.83 -8.13 34.96
CA VAL A 59 -3.63 -9.17 34.28
C VAL A 59 -2.90 -10.52 34.24
N SER A 60 -3.64 -11.62 34.14
CA SER A 60 -3.06 -12.94 33.83
C SER A 60 -3.31 -13.34 32.37
N ARG A 61 -4.29 -12.70 31.71
CA ARG A 61 -4.58 -12.87 30.28
C ARG A 61 -5.02 -11.56 29.63
N MET A 62 -4.59 -11.36 28.39
CA MET A 62 -5.10 -10.33 27.49
C MET A 62 -5.50 -10.95 26.15
N ARG A 63 -6.65 -10.55 25.61
CA ARG A 63 -7.11 -10.94 24.27
C ARG A 63 -7.40 -9.69 23.45
N LEU A 64 -6.68 -9.48 22.37
CA LEU A 64 -6.88 -8.36 21.45
C LEU A 64 -7.59 -8.88 20.19
N GLN A 65 -8.70 -8.27 19.82
CA GLN A 65 -9.53 -8.64 18.66
C GLN A 65 -9.37 -7.64 17.51
N GLY A 66 -9.42 -8.12 16.27
CA GLY A 66 -9.33 -7.27 15.08
C GLY A 66 -7.96 -6.61 14.93
N THR A 67 -6.91 -7.27 15.42
CA THR A 67 -5.56 -6.72 15.46
C THR A 67 -4.54 -7.66 14.86
N VAL A 68 -3.58 -7.10 14.14
CA VAL A 68 -2.44 -7.84 13.60
C VAL A 68 -1.18 -7.38 14.32
N GLY A 69 -0.53 -8.28 15.04
CA GLY A 69 0.80 -8.07 15.61
C GLY A 69 1.56 -9.36 15.47
N ARG A 70 2.75 -9.30 14.88
CA ARG A 70 3.50 -10.49 14.44
C ARG A 70 4.71 -10.83 15.29
N THR A 71 5.12 -9.96 16.21
CA THR A 71 6.43 -10.13 16.86
C THR A 71 6.41 -9.57 18.28
N LEU A 72 7.09 -10.27 19.18
CA LEU A 72 7.50 -9.79 20.48
C LEU A 72 8.98 -9.43 20.41
N TRP A 73 9.34 -8.29 21.01
CA TRP A 73 10.72 -7.82 21.10
C TRP A 73 11.19 -7.78 22.55
N ASP A 74 12.48 -7.96 22.78
CA ASP A 74 13.10 -7.66 24.07
C ASP A 74 13.35 -6.14 24.24
N GLY A 75 13.94 -5.75 25.37
CA GLY A 75 14.30 -4.35 25.64
C GLY A 75 15.40 -3.76 24.76
N ASN A 76 16.06 -4.57 23.92
CA ASN A 76 17.03 -4.11 22.93
C ASN A 76 16.41 -4.02 21.53
N GLY A 77 15.08 -4.23 21.39
CA GLY A 77 14.41 -4.26 20.09
C GLY A 77 14.73 -5.53 19.27
N THR A 78 15.28 -6.58 19.90
CA THR A 78 15.57 -7.85 19.22
C THR A 78 14.31 -8.74 19.23
N PRO A 79 13.90 -9.31 18.08
CA PRO A 79 12.74 -10.21 18.04
C PRO A 79 13.02 -11.47 18.87
N VAL A 80 12.10 -11.83 19.76
CA VAL A 80 12.21 -13.02 20.64
C VAL A 80 11.18 -14.10 20.31
N ALA A 81 10.07 -13.73 19.69
CA ALA A 81 9.05 -14.64 19.21
C ALA A 81 8.24 -13.98 18.10
N GLU A 82 7.82 -14.77 17.10
CA GLU A 82 6.74 -14.37 16.21
C GLU A 82 5.40 -14.81 16.80
N LEU A 83 4.41 -13.92 16.72
CA LEU A 83 3.02 -14.21 17.00
C LEU A 83 2.46 -14.84 15.72
N SER A 84 2.36 -16.16 15.72
CA SER A 84 1.84 -16.97 14.62
C SER A 84 0.81 -17.95 15.15
N ASP A 85 0.24 -18.76 14.24
CA ASP A 85 -0.53 -19.93 14.64
C ASP A 85 0.33 -20.85 15.52
N GLY A 86 -0.23 -21.27 16.64
CA GLY A 86 0.44 -22.07 17.64
C GLY A 86 0.97 -21.27 18.83
N ARG A 87 1.08 -21.95 19.97
CA ARG A 87 1.48 -21.35 21.24
C ARG A 87 3.00 -21.19 21.31
N ASN A 88 3.46 -19.95 21.37
CA ASN A 88 4.85 -19.57 21.55
C ASN A 88 5.12 -19.24 23.02
N GLU A 89 6.06 -19.96 23.63
CA GLU A 89 6.46 -19.77 25.03
C GLU A 89 7.74 -18.94 25.10
N VAL A 90 7.65 -17.76 25.70
CA VAL A 90 8.76 -16.84 25.90
C VAL A 90 9.13 -16.86 27.40
N PRO A 91 10.42 -17.05 27.74
CA PRO A 91 10.86 -17.12 29.14
C PRO A 91 10.63 -15.80 29.88
N ASN A 92 10.97 -15.76 31.18
CA ASN A 92 10.81 -14.55 31.96
C ASN A 92 11.72 -13.40 31.48
N GLY A 93 11.13 -12.26 31.13
CA GLY A 93 11.86 -11.08 30.68
C GLY A 93 10.97 -9.83 30.56
N THR A 94 11.52 -8.74 30.03
CA THR A 94 10.74 -7.56 29.66
C THR A 94 10.58 -7.52 28.16
N TYR A 95 9.33 -7.47 27.71
CA TYR A 95 8.96 -7.59 26.31
C TYR A 95 8.12 -6.42 25.83
N TYR A 96 8.22 -6.16 24.54
CA TYR A 96 7.43 -5.17 23.83
C TYR A 96 6.66 -5.83 22.71
N ALA A 97 5.44 -5.36 22.47
CA ALA A 97 4.65 -5.76 21.32
C ALA A 97 4.18 -4.50 20.59
N SER A 98 4.05 -4.60 19.27
CA SER A 98 3.50 -3.59 18.39
C SER A 98 2.41 -4.27 17.58
N ILE A 99 1.18 -3.89 17.86
CA ILE A 99 -0.03 -4.50 17.35
C ILE A 99 -0.79 -3.42 16.57
N THR A 100 -1.14 -3.71 15.32
CA THR A 100 -1.82 -2.78 14.44
C THR A 100 -3.25 -3.25 14.21
N GLY A 101 -4.22 -2.52 14.74
CA GLY A 101 -5.64 -2.66 14.39
C GLY A 101 -6.13 -1.39 13.71
N THR A 102 -7.37 -0.99 14.01
CA THR A 102 -7.91 0.35 13.70
C THR A 102 -7.22 1.46 14.50
N VAL A 103 -6.59 1.08 15.62
CA VAL A 103 -5.68 1.92 16.41
C VAL A 103 -4.34 1.20 16.52
N LYS A 104 -3.23 1.95 16.56
CA LYS A 104 -1.91 1.37 16.81
C LYS A 104 -1.73 1.14 18.31
N ILE A 105 -1.56 -0.12 18.72
CA ILE A 105 -1.36 -0.51 20.11
C ILE A 105 0.08 -0.95 20.32
N HIS A 106 0.68 -0.47 21.40
CA HIS A 106 1.97 -0.91 21.88
C HIS A 106 1.81 -1.49 23.28
N LEU A 107 2.43 -2.62 23.54
CA LEU A 107 2.44 -3.24 24.86
C LEU A 107 3.85 -3.22 25.42
N ARG A 108 3.98 -2.96 26.71
CA ARG A 108 5.19 -3.25 27.50
C ARG A 108 4.81 -4.22 28.59
N ILE A 109 5.40 -5.41 28.53
CA ILE A 109 5.17 -6.53 29.44
C ILE A 109 6.42 -6.63 30.30
N GLU A 110 6.31 -6.33 31.59
CA GLU A 110 7.46 -6.23 32.48
C GLU A 110 7.68 -7.51 33.29
N ASN A 111 8.89 -8.07 33.22
CA ASN A 111 9.36 -9.19 34.04
C ASN A 111 8.39 -10.37 34.12
N ALA A 112 7.94 -10.88 32.97
CA ALA A 112 7.00 -12.00 32.90
C ALA A 112 7.45 -13.05 31.90
N ALA A 113 7.09 -14.31 32.15
CA ALA A 113 7.03 -15.34 31.12
C ALA A 113 5.72 -15.16 30.33
N VAL A 114 5.80 -15.28 29.01
CA VAL A 114 4.68 -14.98 28.11
C VAL A 114 4.39 -16.19 27.24
N SER A 115 3.17 -16.70 27.34
CA SER A 115 2.58 -17.58 26.33
C SER A 115 1.80 -16.72 25.35
N ALA A 116 2.25 -16.63 24.11
CA ALA A 116 1.61 -15.83 23.08
C ALA A 116 1.13 -16.69 21.91
N GLU A 117 -0.04 -16.38 21.38
CA GLU A 117 -0.68 -17.11 20.30
C GLU A 117 -1.46 -16.12 19.43
N GLN A 118 -1.31 -16.22 18.11
CA GLN A 118 -2.22 -15.59 17.17
C GLN A 118 -3.10 -16.67 16.55
N HIS A 119 -4.37 -16.39 16.36
CA HIS A 119 -5.27 -17.22 15.57
C HIS A 119 -6.31 -16.34 14.90
N ILE A 120 -7.03 -16.92 13.95
CA ILE A 120 -8.20 -16.30 13.31
C ILE A 120 -9.45 -16.92 13.93
N ASP A 121 -10.35 -16.09 14.45
CA ASP A 121 -11.66 -16.47 15.01
C ASP A 121 -12.70 -15.52 14.44
N ASP A 122 -13.79 -16.03 13.89
CA ASP A 122 -14.83 -15.25 13.17
C ASP A 122 -14.21 -14.16 12.25
N ASP A 123 -13.21 -14.55 11.43
CA ASP A 123 -12.52 -13.71 10.45
C ASP A 123 -11.75 -12.50 11.03
N GLN A 124 -11.53 -12.50 12.34
CA GLN A 124 -10.70 -11.54 13.03
C GLN A 124 -9.41 -12.18 13.51
N ALA A 125 -8.28 -11.53 13.23
CA ALA A 125 -7.04 -11.86 13.90
C ALA A 125 -7.17 -11.53 15.39
N ILE A 126 -6.93 -12.55 16.20
CA ILE A 126 -6.93 -12.49 17.65
C ILE A 126 -5.52 -12.75 18.15
N VAL A 127 -5.03 -11.86 19.01
CA VAL A 127 -3.79 -12.03 19.75
C VAL A 127 -4.12 -12.37 21.20
N ASP A 128 -3.78 -13.58 21.62
CA ASP A 128 -3.91 -14.05 23.00
C ASP A 128 -2.54 -13.99 23.70
N LEU A 129 -2.45 -13.26 24.80
CA LEU A 129 -1.29 -13.21 25.68
C LEU A 129 -1.66 -13.77 27.05
N ARG A 130 -0.86 -14.72 27.56
CA ARG A 130 -1.06 -15.36 28.86
C ARG A 130 0.21 -15.27 29.68
N PHE A 131 0.05 -15.04 30.98
CA PHE A 131 1.14 -14.89 31.93
C PHE A 131 0.97 -15.91 33.07
N ASP A 132 2.09 -16.48 33.54
CA ASP A 132 2.08 -17.49 34.62
C ASP A 132 1.62 -16.90 35.97
N GLU A 133 1.91 -15.61 36.19
CA GLU A 133 1.53 -14.84 37.37
C GLU A 133 0.85 -13.54 36.93
N PRO A 134 -0.04 -12.94 37.76
CA PRO A 134 -0.60 -11.62 37.49
C PRO A 134 0.51 -10.59 37.20
N THR A 135 0.51 -10.06 35.99
CA THR A 135 1.59 -9.26 35.41
C THR A 135 1.10 -7.86 35.10
N ILE A 136 1.95 -6.86 35.39
CA ILE A 136 1.68 -5.47 34.99
C ILE A 136 2.02 -5.34 33.50
N VAL A 137 1.00 -5.03 32.71
CA VAL A 137 1.15 -4.70 31.29
C VAL A 137 0.79 -3.25 31.07
N ALA A 138 1.72 -2.47 30.52
CA ALA A 138 1.43 -1.14 30.05
C ALA A 138 0.90 -1.21 28.61
N ILE A 139 -0.27 -0.59 28.39
CA ILE A 139 -0.98 -0.46 27.12
C ILE A 139 -0.80 0.98 26.66
N GLY A 140 0.01 1.15 25.61
CA GLY A 140 0.20 2.39 24.90
C GLY A 140 -0.59 2.38 23.61
N ALA A 141 -1.08 3.54 23.19
CA ALA A 141 -1.81 3.64 21.94
C ALA A 141 -1.47 4.92 21.16
N ARG A 142 -1.53 4.81 19.83
CA ARG A 142 -1.25 5.89 18.89
C ARG A 142 -2.31 5.91 17.79
N SER A 143 -2.75 7.11 17.44
CA SER A 143 -3.64 7.32 16.30
C SER A 143 -2.92 7.05 14.98
N LEU A 144 -3.59 6.41 14.03
CA LEU A 144 -3.04 6.19 12.69
C LEU A 144 -3.05 7.48 11.84
N ARG A 145 -3.99 8.40 12.10
CA ARG A 145 -4.22 9.64 11.33
C ARG A 145 -4.15 9.38 9.83
N SER A 146 -5.04 8.54 9.35
CA SER A 146 -5.11 8.02 7.98
C SER A 146 -5.69 9.03 6.98
N HIS A 147 -6.36 10.08 7.48
CA HIS A 147 -6.95 11.19 6.72
C HIS A 147 -6.54 12.56 7.29
N PRO A 148 -6.72 13.67 6.55
CA PRO A 148 -6.42 15.01 7.04
C PRO A 148 -7.15 15.36 8.35
N THR A 149 -6.48 16.12 9.20
CA THR A 149 -7.01 16.62 10.50
C THR A 149 -7.03 18.14 10.60
N ALA A 150 -6.40 18.82 9.63
CA ALA A 150 -6.34 20.25 9.48
C ALA A 150 -6.38 20.57 7.99
N THR A 151 -6.77 21.81 7.64
CA THR A 151 -6.82 22.30 6.26
C THR A 151 -6.03 23.58 6.17
N ILE A 152 -5.14 23.68 5.19
CA ILE A 152 -4.41 24.89 4.82
C ILE A 152 -5.12 25.51 3.61
N THR A 153 -5.46 26.79 3.69
CA THR A 153 -6.01 27.52 2.53
C THR A 153 -4.87 28.19 1.79
N VAL A 154 -4.77 27.99 0.47
CA VAL A 154 -3.70 28.54 -0.36
C VAL A 154 -4.29 29.33 -1.53
N PRO A 155 -3.88 30.60 -1.75
CA PRO A 155 -4.17 31.37 -2.95
C PRO A 155 -3.67 30.72 -4.23
N ASP A 156 -4.23 31.13 -5.37
CA ASP A 156 -3.76 30.74 -6.70
C ASP A 156 -2.43 31.44 -7.08
N ASP A 157 -1.43 31.35 -6.20
CA ASP A 157 -0.10 31.93 -6.34
C ASP A 157 0.98 30.90 -5.94
N PRO A 158 1.93 30.56 -6.85
CA PRO A 158 2.94 29.56 -6.57
C PRO A 158 3.97 29.99 -5.51
N GLU A 159 4.19 31.30 -5.29
CA GLU A 159 5.02 31.77 -4.17
C GLU A 159 4.39 31.41 -2.83
N THR A 160 3.07 31.61 -2.71
CA THR A 160 2.32 31.24 -1.52
C THR A 160 2.22 29.73 -1.32
N LEU A 161 2.10 28.95 -2.41
CA LEU A 161 2.18 27.48 -2.33
C LEU A 161 3.56 27.01 -1.80
N LEU A 162 4.64 27.65 -2.24
CA LEU A 162 6.00 27.35 -1.77
C LEU A 162 6.12 27.56 -0.25
N GLU A 163 5.50 28.61 0.30
CA GLU A 163 5.43 28.86 1.75
C GLU A 163 4.57 27.82 2.51
N ALA A 164 3.49 27.32 1.88
CA ALA A 164 2.56 26.39 2.51
C ALA A 164 3.08 24.94 2.58
N LEU A 165 3.83 24.48 1.57
CA LEU A 165 4.26 23.08 1.45
C LEU A 165 5.03 22.51 2.67
N PRO A 166 5.97 23.24 3.30
CA PRO A 166 6.70 22.73 4.47
C PRO A 166 5.80 22.35 5.65
N TYR A 167 4.63 22.98 5.82
CA TYR A 167 3.69 22.65 6.90
C TYR A 167 3.11 21.24 6.77
N LEU A 168 3.09 20.67 5.56
CA LEU A 168 2.58 19.31 5.33
C LEU A 168 3.39 18.26 6.09
N ALA A 169 4.67 18.50 6.32
CA ALA A 169 5.55 17.60 7.06
C ALA A 169 5.24 17.53 8.58
N THR A 170 4.34 18.38 9.10
CA THR A 170 3.84 18.28 10.49
C THR A 170 3.21 16.90 10.78
N SER A 171 2.75 16.18 9.76
CA SER A 171 2.18 14.83 9.92
C SER A 171 3.23 13.73 10.08
N ILE A 172 4.53 14.03 9.94
CA ILE A 172 5.60 13.09 10.23
C ILE A 172 5.95 13.19 11.72
N LYS A 173 5.90 12.06 12.42
CA LYS A 173 6.07 12.00 13.88
C LYS A 173 7.49 12.33 14.34
N GLU A 174 8.49 11.99 13.54
CA GLU A 174 9.90 12.25 13.82
C GLU A 174 10.74 12.22 12.54
N PHE A 175 11.89 12.89 12.57
CA PHE A 175 12.79 13.03 11.41
C PHE A 175 14.10 12.24 11.55
N THR A 176 14.13 11.20 12.38
CA THR A 176 15.17 10.17 12.36
C THR A 176 14.97 9.23 11.17
N CYS A 177 15.85 8.24 10.96
CA CYS A 177 15.65 7.20 9.93
C CYS A 177 14.37 6.38 10.15
N GLU A 178 13.80 6.39 11.36
CA GLU A 178 12.53 5.72 11.68
C GLU A 178 11.36 6.27 10.86
N ARG A 179 11.46 7.50 10.33
CA ARG A 179 10.47 8.08 9.40
C ARG A 179 10.20 7.23 8.17
N SER A 180 11.09 6.29 7.83
CA SER A 180 10.86 5.29 6.78
C SER A 180 9.78 4.25 7.16
N TRP A 181 9.33 4.15 8.41
CA TRP A 181 8.13 3.40 8.79
C TRP A 181 6.86 4.15 8.38
N PRO A 182 5.94 3.51 7.64
CA PRO A 182 4.73 4.20 7.18
C PRO A 182 3.84 4.73 8.29
N THR A 183 3.77 4.01 9.42
CA THR A 183 2.95 4.41 10.56
C THR A 183 3.46 5.65 11.31
N LEU A 184 4.65 6.16 10.95
CA LEU A 184 5.21 7.43 11.44
C LEU A 184 5.03 8.58 10.43
N ARG A 185 4.57 8.27 9.20
CA ARG A 185 4.21 9.25 8.18
C ARG A 185 2.68 9.29 8.07
N GLN A 186 2.07 10.10 8.92
CA GLN A 186 0.62 10.24 8.94
C GLN A 186 0.15 11.10 7.76
N HIS A 187 -1.17 11.13 7.54
CA HIS A 187 -1.74 11.89 6.44
C HIS A 187 -1.46 13.39 6.62
N PRO A 188 -0.91 14.08 5.60
CA PRO A 188 -0.73 15.52 5.64
C PRO A 188 -2.05 16.29 5.81
N PRO A 189 -2.02 17.54 6.32
CA PRO A 189 -3.16 18.45 6.25
C PRO A 189 -3.72 18.57 4.83
N ALA A 190 -5.02 18.79 4.70
CA ALA A 190 -5.65 19.07 3.42
C ALA A 190 -5.16 20.43 2.90
N ILE A 191 -5.15 20.60 1.58
CA ILE A 191 -4.97 21.92 0.97
C ILE A 191 -6.22 22.24 0.16
N GLU A 192 -6.80 23.40 0.44
CA GLU A 192 -7.88 23.96 -0.37
C GLU A 192 -7.48 25.31 -0.95
N ARG A 193 -8.11 25.68 -2.07
CA ARG A 193 -7.89 26.97 -2.71
C ARG A 193 -8.74 28.04 -2.03
N GLY A 194 -8.17 29.23 -1.86
CA GLY A 194 -8.89 30.39 -1.35
C GLY A 194 -8.25 31.71 -1.77
N ASP A 195 -8.65 32.81 -1.14
CA ASP A 195 -8.18 34.15 -1.50
C ASP A 195 -6.90 34.57 -0.76
N GLU A 196 -6.66 34.00 0.44
CA GLU A 196 -5.52 34.32 1.32
C GLU A 196 -4.91 33.04 1.91
N LEU A 197 -3.63 33.10 2.30
CA LEU A 197 -2.96 32.01 3.02
C LEU A 197 -3.51 31.93 4.45
N ASP A 198 -4.14 30.81 4.79
CA ASP A 198 -4.56 30.50 6.15
C ASP A 198 -3.95 29.16 6.58
N VAL A 199 -3.04 29.23 7.56
CA VAL A 199 -2.38 28.07 8.15
C VAL A 199 -2.88 27.90 9.58
N PRO A 200 -3.49 26.75 9.93
CA PRO A 200 -3.95 26.49 11.28
C PRO A 200 -2.83 26.67 12.32
N PRO A 201 -3.11 27.36 13.45
CA PRO A 201 -2.09 27.79 14.41
C PRO A 201 -1.44 26.63 15.18
N GLU A 202 -1.88 25.40 15.02
CA GLU A 202 -1.27 24.17 15.53
C GLU A 202 -0.16 23.60 14.63
N LEU A 203 -0.13 23.96 13.34
CA LEU A 203 0.85 23.42 12.38
C LEU A 203 2.19 24.14 12.49
N ARG A 204 3.30 23.39 12.41
CA ARG A 204 4.66 23.92 12.55
C ARG A 204 5.58 23.31 11.51
N ILE A 205 6.38 24.14 10.88
CA ILE A 205 7.44 23.67 9.99
C ILE A 205 8.50 22.95 10.84
N PRO A 206 8.86 21.70 10.49
CA PRO A 206 9.94 20.98 11.18
C PRO A 206 11.31 21.64 10.98
N GLU A 207 12.11 21.72 12.04
CA GLU A 207 13.50 22.21 11.99
C GLU A 207 14.46 21.03 11.76
N THR A 208 14.67 20.65 10.50
CA THR A 208 15.44 19.44 10.15
C THR A 208 16.87 19.71 9.66
N GLY A 209 17.22 20.98 9.45
CA GLY A 209 18.50 21.38 8.85
C GLY A 209 18.60 21.08 7.35
N VAL A 210 17.47 20.86 6.69
CA VAL A 210 17.37 20.58 5.24
C VAL A 210 16.56 21.69 4.57
N GLU A 211 17.13 22.30 3.52
CA GLU A 211 16.50 23.34 2.70
C GLU A 211 16.48 22.88 1.24
N ILE A 212 15.36 23.08 0.54
CA ILE A 212 15.26 22.90 -0.91
C ILE A 212 14.96 24.25 -1.56
N ARG A 213 15.91 24.71 -2.36
CA ARG A 213 15.85 25.95 -3.14
C ARG A 213 15.25 25.67 -4.49
N ILE A 214 14.19 26.37 -4.90
CA ILE A 214 13.53 26.19 -6.20
C ILE A 214 12.90 27.48 -6.76
N PRO A 215 12.66 27.58 -8.08
CA PRO A 215 11.86 28.64 -8.65
C PRO A 215 10.42 28.56 -8.13
N PRO A 216 9.78 29.68 -7.74
CA PRO A 216 8.40 29.68 -7.24
C PRO A 216 7.40 29.51 -8.40
N THR A 217 7.26 28.27 -8.87
CA THR A 217 6.35 27.89 -9.94
C THR A 217 5.64 26.60 -9.55
N TYR A 218 4.38 26.42 -9.96
CA TYR A 218 3.63 25.18 -9.69
C TYR A 218 4.40 23.93 -10.11
N GLU A 219 5.09 24.00 -11.27
CA GLU A 219 5.91 22.90 -11.78
C GLU A 219 6.95 22.42 -10.77
N HIS A 220 7.76 23.34 -10.23
CA HIS A 220 8.80 22.99 -9.26
C HIS A 220 8.22 22.64 -7.90
N CYS A 221 7.19 23.36 -7.42
CA CYS A 221 6.51 23.08 -6.16
C CYS A 221 5.95 21.65 -6.13
N TYR A 222 5.28 21.22 -7.21
CA TYR A 222 4.72 19.88 -7.32
C TYR A 222 5.80 18.80 -7.41
N GLN A 223 6.86 19.03 -8.19
CA GLN A 223 7.97 18.07 -8.34
C GLN A 223 8.71 17.82 -7.03
N VAL A 224 9.00 18.86 -6.23
CA VAL A 224 9.79 18.70 -4.98
C VAL A 224 8.96 18.28 -3.77
N ALA A 225 7.63 18.45 -3.81
CA ALA A 225 6.76 18.20 -2.66
C ALA A 225 6.98 16.82 -1.98
N PRO A 226 7.13 15.68 -2.70
CA PRO A 226 7.38 14.38 -2.07
C PRO A 226 8.67 14.34 -1.25
N LEU A 227 9.75 14.92 -1.75
CA LEU A 227 11.04 14.96 -1.06
C LEU A 227 11.03 15.96 0.09
N ALA A 228 10.43 17.13 -0.11
CA ALA A 228 10.28 18.14 0.93
C ALA A 228 9.46 17.61 2.11
N PHE A 229 8.36 16.91 1.83
CA PHE A 229 7.56 16.22 2.83
C PHE A 229 8.38 15.18 3.59
N TYR A 230 9.01 14.23 2.89
CA TYR A 230 9.73 13.13 3.52
C TYR A 230 10.94 13.57 4.37
N LEU A 231 11.62 14.65 3.98
CA LEU A 231 12.75 15.20 4.71
C LEU A 231 12.36 16.27 5.73
N GLY A 232 11.10 16.73 5.73
CA GLY A 232 10.69 17.90 6.51
C GLY A 232 11.51 19.14 6.14
N ALA A 233 11.75 19.34 4.85
CA ALA A 233 12.62 20.40 4.36
C ALA A 233 11.91 21.76 4.31
N GLU A 234 12.64 22.81 4.63
CA GLU A 234 12.26 24.18 4.30
C GLU A 234 12.31 24.38 2.78
N LEU A 235 11.37 25.15 2.22
CA LEU A 235 11.40 25.55 0.81
C LEU A 235 11.70 27.04 0.70
N THR A 236 12.65 27.40 -0.15
CA THR A 236 13.03 28.80 -0.38
C THR A 236 13.11 29.13 -1.88
N PRO A 237 12.76 30.36 -2.29
CA PRO A 237 12.81 30.75 -3.69
C PRO A 237 14.26 30.92 -4.20
N ALA A 238 14.59 30.28 -5.32
CA ALA A 238 15.85 30.45 -6.03
C ALA A 238 15.77 30.04 -7.50
N ASP A 239 16.54 30.67 -8.39
CA ASP A 239 16.53 30.33 -9.82
C ASP A 239 17.11 28.94 -10.14
N THR A 240 18.00 28.43 -9.28
CA THR A 240 18.69 27.15 -9.49
C THR A 240 18.24 26.12 -8.46
N PRO A 241 17.54 25.05 -8.88
CA PRO A 241 17.10 23.98 -7.98
C PRO A 241 18.26 23.28 -7.26
N ALA A 242 18.24 23.25 -5.93
CA ALA A 242 19.25 22.59 -5.12
C ALA A 242 18.72 22.13 -3.75
N LEU A 243 19.23 21.01 -3.25
CA LEU A 243 19.09 20.57 -1.88
C LEU A 243 20.30 21.08 -1.08
N VAL A 244 20.06 21.74 0.04
CA VAL A 244 21.08 22.36 0.87
C VAL A 244 20.96 21.80 2.28
N LEU A 245 22.09 21.38 2.82
CA LEU A 245 22.19 20.82 4.17
C LEU A 245 22.81 21.86 5.11
N GLU A 246 22.43 21.85 6.38
CA GLU A 246 22.93 22.79 7.40
C GLU A 246 24.47 22.72 7.56
N ASN A 247 25.07 21.57 7.27
CA ASN A 247 26.53 21.39 7.25
C ASN A 247 27.24 22.10 6.06
N GLY A 248 26.47 22.73 5.18
CA GLY A 248 26.96 23.52 4.04
C GLY A 248 27.08 22.74 2.72
N HIS A 249 26.75 21.45 2.70
CA HIS A 249 26.67 20.68 1.46
C HIS A 249 25.55 21.22 0.56
N VAL A 250 25.81 21.27 -0.75
CA VAL A 250 24.86 21.69 -1.76
C VAL A 250 24.80 20.62 -2.84
N GLU A 251 23.65 19.98 -2.95
CA GLU A 251 23.38 18.94 -3.93
C GLU A 251 22.50 19.51 -5.06
N PRO A 252 23.00 19.59 -6.31
CA PRO A 252 22.20 20.08 -7.44
C PRO A 252 21.00 19.16 -7.74
N LEU A 253 19.82 19.76 -7.90
CA LEU A 253 18.62 19.03 -8.34
C LEU A 253 18.47 19.00 -9.87
N VAL A 254 19.31 19.75 -10.59
CA VAL A 254 19.43 19.67 -12.05
C VAL A 254 20.85 19.28 -12.41
N THR A 255 21.00 18.28 -13.27
CA THR A 255 22.29 17.81 -13.77
C THR A 255 22.28 17.73 -15.29
N GLU A 256 23.41 17.42 -15.90
CA GLU A 256 23.47 17.16 -17.35
C GLU A 256 22.63 15.95 -17.80
N ARG A 257 22.32 15.03 -16.87
CA ARG A 257 21.69 13.73 -17.17
C ARG A 257 20.25 13.61 -16.70
N ALA A 258 19.79 14.50 -15.82
CA ALA A 258 18.51 14.39 -15.13
C ALA A 258 17.93 15.77 -14.79
N GLY A 259 16.62 15.90 -14.99
CA GLY A 259 15.83 17.03 -14.53
C GLY A 259 15.48 16.95 -13.03
N VAL A 260 14.73 17.95 -12.54
CA VAL A 260 14.33 18.06 -11.13
C VAL A 260 13.51 16.85 -10.69
N ASP A 261 12.51 16.46 -11.47
CA ASP A 261 11.62 15.32 -11.20
C ASP A 261 12.38 14.00 -11.04
N GLU A 262 13.29 13.70 -11.97
CA GLU A 262 14.12 12.50 -11.92
C GLU A 262 15.09 12.51 -10.74
N ARG A 263 15.71 13.67 -10.45
CA ARG A 263 16.67 13.79 -9.34
C ARG A 263 15.97 13.72 -7.98
N VAL A 264 14.79 14.33 -7.84
CA VAL A 264 13.95 14.24 -6.65
C VAL A 264 13.54 12.79 -6.39
N ALA A 265 13.04 12.09 -7.42
CA ALA A 265 12.64 10.69 -7.28
C ALA A 265 13.82 9.80 -6.88
N ASP A 266 15.02 10.03 -7.45
CA ASP A 266 16.24 9.30 -7.10
C ASP A 266 16.67 9.53 -5.65
N ILE A 267 16.69 10.78 -5.19
CA ILE A 267 17.05 11.10 -3.79
C ILE A 267 16.01 10.50 -2.83
N LEU A 268 14.72 10.62 -3.13
CA LEU A 268 13.67 10.08 -2.26
C LEU A 268 13.74 8.54 -2.16
N SER A 269 13.90 7.84 -3.30
CA SER A 269 14.06 6.37 -3.31
C SER A 269 15.30 5.93 -2.53
N ARG A 270 16.42 6.66 -2.69
CA ARG A 270 17.66 6.44 -1.94
C ARG A 270 17.44 6.60 -0.44
N CYS A 271 16.83 7.70 -0.01
CA CYS A 271 16.59 7.96 1.40
C CYS A 271 15.71 6.88 2.02
N LEU A 272 14.59 6.53 1.38
CA LEU A 272 13.69 5.50 1.90
C LEU A 272 14.39 4.15 2.07
N LEU A 273 15.17 3.71 1.06
CA LEU A 273 15.90 2.45 1.14
C LEU A 273 16.97 2.49 2.25
N LEU A 274 17.83 3.52 2.25
CA LEU A 274 18.94 3.59 3.20
C LEU A 274 18.45 3.82 4.63
N ASP A 275 17.42 4.66 4.84
CA ASP A 275 16.76 4.80 6.15
C ASP A 275 16.23 3.46 6.64
N SER A 276 15.66 2.63 5.75
CA SER A 276 15.14 1.31 6.12
C SER A 276 16.22 0.33 6.56
N LEU A 277 17.48 0.56 6.16
CA LEU A 277 18.65 -0.21 6.60
C LEU A 277 19.29 0.38 7.86
N VAL A 278 19.37 1.71 7.95
CA VAL A 278 19.92 2.42 9.13
C VAL A 278 19.05 2.15 10.36
N ARG A 279 17.72 2.16 10.21
CA ARG A 279 16.78 1.89 11.33
C ARG A 279 16.85 0.46 11.88
N ALA A 280 17.58 -0.46 11.25
CA ALA A 280 17.84 -1.77 11.86
C ALA A 280 18.63 -1.63 13.18
N GLY A 281 19.28 -0.48 13.43
CA GLY A 281 19.85 -0.14 14.74
C GLY A 281 18.88 0.52 15.73
N GLY A 282 17.60 0.65 15.38
CA GLY A 282 16.61 1.47 16.11
C GLY A 282 15.56 0.69 16.89
N TYR A 283 14.30 1.15 16.84
CA TYR A 283 13.19 0.59 17.64
C TYR A 283 13.00 -0.91 17.42
N GLN A 284 13.26 -1.37 16.18
CA GLN A 284 13.15 -2.76 15.78
C GLN A 284 14.42 -3.17 15.06
N SER A 285 15.18 -4.07 15.68
CA SER A 285 16.32 -4.71 15.04
C SER A 285 15.84 -5.84 14.14
N LEU A 286 15.37 -5.47 12.95
CA LEU A 286 14.97 -6.42 11.91
C LEU A 286 16.08 -6.52 10.87
N GLU A 287 16.66 -7.72 10.73
CA GLU A 287 17.60 -8.01 9.66
C GLU A 287 16.90 -7.92 8.30
N LYS A 288 17.60 -7.37 7.32
CA LYS A 288 17.06 -7.09 5.99
C LYS A 288 17.73 -7.97 4.95
N ALA A 289 16.93 -8.63 4.12
CA ALA A 289 17.47 -9.52 3.08
C ALA A 289 18.32 -8.75 2.03
N GLU A 290 17.99 -7.47 1.80
CA GLU A 290 18.75 -6.56 0.95
C GLU A 290 20.14 -6.23 1.52
N TYR A 291 20.26 -6.22 2.85
CA TYR A 291 21.43 -5.69 3.55
C TYR A 291 22.71 -6.46 3.19
N ASP A 292 22.68 -7.78 3.24
CA ASP A 292 23.88 -8.60 2.98
C ASP A 292 24.47 -8.41 1.57
N GLN A 293 23.61 -8.10 0.59
CA GLN A 293 24.02 -7.88 -0.79
C GLN A 293 24.54 -6.44 -1.00
N LEU A 294 23.96 -5.49 -0.27
CA LEU A 294 24.26 -4.07 -0.43
C LEU A 294 25.43 -3.60 0.46
N ALA A 295 25.53 -4.12 1.69
CA ALA A 295 26.51 -3.67 2.69
C ALA A 295 27.97 -3.67 2.20
N PRO A 296 28.46 -4.66 1.42
CA PRO A 296 29.83 -4.63 0.89
C PRO A 296 30.10 -3.48 -0.10
N GLN A 297 29.05 -2.84 -0.61
CA GLN A 297 29.11 -1.76 -1.61
C GLN A 297 28.85 -0.38 -0.99
N LEU A 298 28.44 -0.31 0.27
CA LEU A 298 28.20 0.95 0.97
C LEU A 298 29.50 1.53 1.53
N PRO A 299 29.69 2.86 1.48
CA PRO A 299 30.87 3.51 2.07
C PRO A 299 30.80 3.60 3.60
N PHE A 300 29.66 3.25 4.19
CA PHE A 300 29.39 3.29 5.63
C PHE A 300 28.72 1.99 6.11
N TYR A 301 28.76 1.77 7.42
CA TYR A 301 27.95 0.75 8.10
C TYR A 301 26.65 1.40 8.57
N PRO A 302 25.46 1.04 8.02
CA PRO A 302 24.21 1.75 8.29
C PRO A 302 23.89 1.99 9.77
N PRO A 303 24.09 1.04 10.70
CA PRO A 303 23.84 1.31 12.12
C PRO A 303 24.69 2.43 12.74
N ASN A 304 25.85 2.77 12.17
CA ASN A 304 26.64 3.91 12.64
C ASN A 304 25.99 5.27 12.34
N LEU A 305 25.01 5.31 11.44
CA LEU A 305 24.31 6.54 11.06
C LEU A 305 23.05 6.79 11.89
N TYR A 306 22.58 5.79 12.68
CA TYR A 306 21.29 5.85 13.37
C TYR A 306 21.13 7.08 14.27
N ASP A 307 22.14 7.36 15.10
CA ASP A 307 22.13 8.49 16.05
C ASP A 307 22.58 9.82 15.42
N LEU A 308 22.91 9.85 14.13
CA LEU A 308 23.33 11.08 13.46
C LEU A 308 22.13 11.98 13.11
N PRO A 309 22.29 13.31 13.11
CA PRO A 309 21.29 14.23 12.56
C PRO A 309 20.97 13.91 11.10
N LEU A 310 19.74 14.24 10.67
CA LEU A 310 19.28 13.97 9.29
C LEU A 310 20.24 14.50 8.22
N ALA A 311 20.72 15.74 8.36
CA ALA A 311 21.65 16.33 7.41
C ALA A 311 22.97 15.53 7.27
N ASP A 312 23.45 14.93 8.35
CA ASP A 312 24.68 14.12 8.33
C ASP A 312 24.41 12.73 7.74
N GLN A 313 23.24 12.13 8.01
CA GLN A 313 22.82 10.90 7.33
C GLN A 313 22.70 11.11 5.81
N LEU A 314 22.07 12.22 5.39
CA LEU A 314 21.88 12.57 3.99
C LEU A 314 23.20 12.75 3.24
N LEU A 315 24.21 13.34 3.88
CA LEU A 315 25.53 13.51 3.28
C LEU A 315 26.13 12.15 2.88
N GLU A 316 26.09 11.17 3.79
CA GLU A 316 26.56 9.81 3.52
C GLU A 316 25.70 9.10 2.46
N TYR A 317 24.38 9.30 2.50
CA TYR A 317 23.48 8.72 1.51
C TYR A 317 23.79 9.20 0.10
N LEU A 318 24.00 10.52 -0.09
CA LEU A 318 24.21 11.14 -1.39
C LEU A 318 25.50 10.65 -2.10
N ASP A 319 26.49 10.17 -1.34
CA ASP A 319 27.71 9.55 -1.88
C ASP A 319 27.45 8.15 -2.47
N VAL A 320 26.31 7.51 -2.17
CA VAL A 320 25.95 6.21 -2.72
C VAL A 320 25.37 6.34 -4.12
N SER A 321 26.07 5.74 -5.09
CA SER A 321 25.67 5.77 -6.50
C SER A 321 24.30 5.09 -6.72
N ARG A 322 23.51 5.64 -7.66
CA ARG A 322 22.22 5.07 -8.05
C ARG A 322 22.33 3.64 -8.56
N ASP A 323 23.39 3.32 -9.30
CA ASP A 323 23.57 2.00 -9.92
C ASP A 323 23.65 0.89 -8.85
N VAL A 324 24.34 1.16 -7.74
CA VAL A 324 24.45 0.26 -6.58
C VAL A 324 23.09 0.01 -5.92
N LEU A 325 22.25 1.05 -5.82
CA LEU A 325 20.93 0.96 -5.16
C LEU A 325 19.84 0.39 -6.07
N SER A 326 19.96 0.59 -7.39
CA SER A 326 18.90 0.32 -8.37
C SER A 326 18.25 -1.07 -8.29
N PRO A 327 18.95 -2.17 -7.96
CA PRO A 327 18.33 -3.49 -7.84
C PRO A 327 17.43 -3.64 -6.60
N PHE A 328 17.60 -2.79 -5.59
CA PHE A 328 16.94 -2.88 -4.28
C PHE A 328 15.89 -1.79 -4.07
N LEU A 329 15.77 -0.84 -5.01
CA LEU A 329 14.77 0.22 -4.90
C LEU A 329 13.36 -0.37 -4.99
N ALA A 330 12.49 0.09 -4.10
CA ALA A 330 11.08 -0.25 -4.15
C ALA A 330 10.36 0.54 -5.24
N ARG A 331 9.40 -0.11 -5.91
CA ARG A 331 8.49 0.54 -6.87
C ARG A 331 7.60 1.54 -6.14
N TRP A 332 7.42 2.71 -6.73
CA TRP A 332 6.45 3.68 -6.22
C TRP A 332 5.03 3.13 -6.40
N PRO A 333 4.12 3.25 -5.42
CA PRO A 333 2.71 2.91 -5.60
C PRO A 333 2.09 3.65 -6.78
N LYS A 334 2.52 4.90 -6.99
CA LYS A 334 1.89 5.82 -7.94
C LYS A 334 2.92 6.79 -8.52
N ARG A 335 2.83 7.01 -9.83
CA ARG A 335 3.43 8.13 -10.55
C ARG A 335 2.29 9.06 -10.96
N ALA A 336 2.18 10.20 -10.32
CA ALA A 336 1.17 11.21 -10.62
C ALA A 336 1.75 12.28 -11.56
N VAL A 337 1.07 12.54 -12.67
CA VAL A 337 1.41 13.60 -13.62
C VAL A 337 0.40 14.73 -13.44
N LEU A 338 0.85 15.83 -12.84
CA LEU A 338 0.03 17.02 -12.56
C LEU A 338 0.18 18.06 -13.67
N ARG A 339 -0.80 18.95 -13.76
CA ARG A 339 -0.75 20.17 -14.56
C ARG A 339 -0.04 21.26 -13.75
N PRO A 340 0.72 22.17 -14.36
CA PRO A 340 1.33 23.30 -13.66
C PRO A 340 0.28 24.40 -13.36
N GLU A 341 -0.82 24.04 -12.70
CA GLU A 341 -2.01 24.86 -12.45
C GLU A 341 -2.47 24.72 -10.99
N PRO A 342 -3.09 25.75 -10.37
CA PRO A 342 -3.54 25.72 -8.97
C PRO A 342 -4.58 24.64 -8.67
N GLU A 343 -5.38 24.22 -9.65
CA GLU A 343 -6.43 23.21 -9.50
C GLU A 343 -5.93 21.89 -8.90
N ASP A 344 -4.67 21.54 -9.15
CA ASP A 344 -4.09 20.25 -8.76
C ASP A 344 -3.51 20.24 -7.35
N VAL A 345 -3.52 21.37 -6.64
CA VAL A 345 -2.98 21.44 -5.27
C VAL A 345 -3.72 20.50 -4.30
N ALA A 346 -5.01 20.27 -4.54
CA ALA A 346 -5.88 19.47 -3.66
C ALA A 346 -5.51 17.97 -3.64
N VAL A 347 -4.81 17.45 -4.67
CA VAL A 347 -4.39 16.03 -4.68
C VAL A 347 -3.07 15.82 -3.93
N LEU A 348 -2.29 16.88 -3.66
CA LEU A 348 -0.95 16.76 -3.06
C LEU A 348 -0.96 16.01 -1.72
N PRO A 349 -1.82 16.33 -0.73
CA PRO A 349 -1.78 15.66 0.58
C PRO A 349 -1.88 14.13 0.46
N SER A 350 -2.80 13.65 -0.37
CA SER A 350 -3.01 12.22 -0.61
C SER A 350 -1.85 11.58 -1.36
N LEU A 351 -1.26 12.26 -2.35
CA LEU A 351 -0.08 11.80 -3.07
C LEU A 351 1.15 11.69 -2.15
N LEU A 352 1.34 12.66 -1.25
CA LEU A 352 2.44 12.67 -0.29
C LEU A 352 2.31 11.56 0.77
N HIS A 353 1.08 11.26 1.21
CA HIS A 353 0.79 10.14 2.11
C HIS A 353 1.20 8.77 1.55
N GLU A 354 1.11 8.62 0.22
CA GLU A 354 1.56 7.43 -0.51
C GLU A 354 3.04 7.48 -0.92
N LEU A 355 3.73 8.61 -0.69
CA LEU A 355 5.03 8.94 -1.28
C LEU A 355 5.05 8.80 -2.80
N ALA A 356 3.97 9.21 -3.48
CA ALA A 356 3.89 9.13 -4.93
C ALA A 356 4.99 9.96 -5.60
N ARG A 357 5.54 9.45 -6.71
CA ARG A 357 6.37 10.27 -7.60
C ARG A 357 5.47 11.29 -8.28
N ILE A 358 5.86 12.56 -8.28
CA ILE A 358 5.13 13.63 -8.95
C ILE A 358 5.95 14.17 -10.12
N ASP A 359 5.40 14.05 -11.32
CA ASP A 359 5.87 14.74 -12.52
C ASP A 359 4.86 15.80 -12.93
N VAL A 360 5.28 16.68 -13.83
CA VAL A 360 4.43 17.76 -14.34
C VAL A 360 4.43 17.74 -15.86
N ALA A 361 3.24 17.83 -16.45
CA ALA A 361 3.07 17.92 -17.89
C ALA A 361 2.06 19.00 -18.26
N ARG A 362 2.13 19.48 -19.50
CA ARG A 362 1.19 20.48 -20.04
C ARG A 362 0.11 19.86 -20.94
N SER A 363 0.24 18.57 -21.24
CA SER A 363 -0.69 17.83 -22.10
C SER A 363 -0.78 16.38 -21.63
N VAL A 364 -1.97 15.80 -21.77
CA VAL A 364 -2.23 14.39 -21.45
C VAL A 364 -1.43 13.43 -22.35
N GLU A 365 -1.03 13.88 -23.54
CA GLU A 365 -0.18 13.10 -24.47
C GLU A 365 1.22 12.78 -23.90
N CYS A 366 1.66 13.55 -22.91
CA CYS A 366 2.93 13.34 -22.22
C CYS A 366 2.80 12.41 -21.01
N VAL A 367 1.58 11.96 -20.68
CA VAL A 367 1.35 11.02 -19.57
C VAL A 367 1.72 9.61 -20.05
N PRO A 368 2.73 8.96 -19.46
CA PRO A 368 3.09 7.61 -19.85
C PRO A 368 2.05 6.61 -19.32
N PRO A 369 1.67 5.59 -20.10
CA PRO A 369 0.82 4.52 -19.59
C PRO A 369 1.54 3.73 -18.48
N THR A 370 0.77 3.09 -17.62
CA THR A 370 1.29 2.24 -16.53
C THR A 370 2.14 1.10 -17.07
N ILE A 371 1.78 0.55 -18.23
CA ILE A 371 2.59 -0.43 -18.96
C ILE A 371 2.99 0.20 -20.31
N PRO A 372 4.28 0.48 -20.55
CA PRO A 372 4.76 1.05 -21.80
C PRO A 372 4.48 0.17 -23.03
N ALA A 373 4.15 0.79 -24.17
CA ALA A 373 4.00 0.11 -25.43
C ALA A 373 5.36 -0.45 -25.90
N GLY A 374 5.49 -1.78 -26.02
CA GLY A 374 6.74 -2.47 -26.40
C GLY A 374 7.19 -3.58 -25.44
N GLU A 375 6.61 -3.66 -24.24
CA GLU A 375 6.86 -4.73 -23.26
C GLU A 375 5.92 -5.96 -23.44
N SER A 376 5.45 -6.22 -24.67
CA SER A 376 4.77 -7.49 -25.03
C SER A 376 5.80 -8.53 -25.46
N PRO A 377 5.84 -9.75 -24.89
CA PRO A 377 6.80 -10.77 -25.28
C PRO A 377 6.33 -11.43 -26.58
N ALA A 378 6.75 -10.89 -27.72
CA ALA A 378 6.62 -11.56 -29.01
C ALA A 378 7.82 -11.23 -29.90
N ALA A 379 8.99 -11.75 -29.52
CA ALA A 379 10.08 -12.02 -30.45
C ALA A 379 10.84 -13.26 -29.97
N GLU A 380 10.78 -14.34 -30.75
CA GLU A 380 11.60 -15.53 -30.54
C GLU A 380 13.08 -15.17 -30.64
N GLY A 381 13.85 -15.43 -29.58
CA GLY A 381 15.28 -15.69 -29.70
C GLY A 381 16.27 -14.72 -29.03
N ASP A 382 15.86 -13.91 -28.05
CA ASP A 382 16.84 -13.21 -27.20
C ASP A 382 16.45 -13.28 -25.71
N SER A 383 17.27 -13.95 -24.92
CA SER A 383 17.11 -14.09 -23.47
C SER A 383 17.76 -12.89 -22.78
N ALA A 384 17.09 -11.74 -22.83
CA ALA A 384 17.44 -10.57 -22.04
C ALA A 384 16.17 -10.04 -21.35
N SER A 385 16.07 -10.28 -20.03
CA SER A 385 15.17 -9.66 -19.05
C SER A 385 13.94 -8.92 -19.61
N GLY A 386 12.86 -9.66 -19.90
CA GLY A 386 11.54 -9.11 -20.22
C GLY A 386 10.79 -8.60 -18.98
N VAL A 387 11.44 -7.73 -18.19
CA VAL A 387 10.93 -7.26 -16.89
C VAL A 387 10.40 -5.83 -17.03
N ARG A 388 9.09 -5.69 -16.80
CA ARG A 388 8.32 -4.45 -16.58
C ARG A 388 9.16 -3.42 -15.82
N ARG A 389 9.61 -2.33 -16.45
CA ARG A 389 10.26 -1.19 -15.74
C ARG A 389 9.61 0.18 -16.00
N PRO A 390 8.38 0.42 -15.53
CA PRO A 390 8.01 1.72 -14.99
C PRO A 390 8.43 1.79 -13.52
N GLY A 391 8.98 2.93 -13.08
CA GLY A 391 9.36 3.16 -11.67
C GLY A 391 8.17 3.19 -10.69
N ALA A 392 6.94 2.94 -11.15
CA ALA A 392 5.72 2.95 -10.35
C ALA A 392 4.72 1.84 -10.76
N LEU A 393 3.84 1.46 -9.84
CA LEU A 393 2.79 0.45 -10.03
C LEU A 393 1.58 0.98 -10.82
N LEU A 394 1.31 2.29 -10.74
CA LEU A 394 0.23 2.98 -11.44
C LEU A 394 0.70 4.33 -11.99
N SER A 395 0.43 4.60 -13.27
CA SER A 395 0.49 5.95 -13.83
C SER A 395 -0.85 6.66 -13.68
N ALA A 396 -0.86 7.81 -13.01
CA ALA A 396 -2.05 8.60 -12.73
C ALA A 396 -1.87 10.07 -13.16
N HIS A 397 -2.96 10.80 -13.38
CA HIS A 397 -2.91 12.20 -13.79
C HIS A 397 -4.19 12.96 -13.45
N THR A 398 -4.16 14.29 -13.54
CA THR A 398 -5.29 15.19 -13.26
C THR A 398 -5.95 15.79 -14.50
N PHE A 399 -5.43 15.52 -15.71
CA PHE A 399 -6.07 15.94 -16.97
C PHE A 399 -7.49 15.38 -17.11
N SER A 400 -8.35 16.11 -17.84
CA SER A 400 -9.74 15.72 -18.10
C SER A 400 -9.88 14.43 -18.92
N ASP A 401 -8.96 14.19 -19.85
CA ASP A 401 -9.07 13.12 -20.81
C ASP A 401 -8.64 11.79 -20.19
N ALA A 402 -9.43 10.73 -20.38
CA ALA A 402 -9.07 9.39 -19.92
C ALA A 402 -8.17 8.72 -20.98
N THR A 403 -6.87 8.63 -20.70
CA THR A 403 -5.90 7.95 -21.59
C THR A 403 -5.82 6.45 -21.27
N PRO A 404 -5.80 5.56 -22.28
CA PRO A 404 -5.60 4.13 -22.04
C PRO A 404 -4.34 3.83 -21.22
N GLY A 405 -4.47 2.91 -20.26
CA GLY A 405 -3.41 2.50 -19.36
C GLY A 405 -3.08 3.50 -18.24
N THR A 406 -3.88 4.55 -18.03
CA THR A 406 -3.68 5.53 -16.95
C THR A 406 -4.89 5.65 -16.03
N CYS A 407 -4.69 6.27 -14.87
CA CYS A 407 -5.74 6.65 -13.93
C CYS A 407 -5.92 8.17 -13.89
N ARG A 408 -7.13 8.64 -14.20
CA ARG A 408 -7.51 10.04 -13.95
C ARG A 408 -7.91 10.21 -12.48
N LEU A 409 -7.14 10.99 -11.74
CA LEU A 409 -7.33 11.25 -10.32
C LEU A 409 -8.51 12.17 -10.04
N HIS A 410 -9.21 11.91 -8.94
CA HIS A 410 -10.25 12.78 -8.41
C HIS A 410 -10.05 12.98 -6.89
N PRO A 411 -9.89 14.22 -6.39
CA PRO A 411 -9.66 14.49 -4.96
C PRO A 411 -10.70 13.82 -4.05
N ASP A 412 -11.99 13.98 -4.34
CA ASP A 412 -13.08 13.38 -3.54
C ASP A 412 -13.03 11.84 -3.53
N ALA A 413 -12.53 11.20 -4.59
CA ALA A 413 -12.34 9.76 -4.60
C ALA A 413 -11.19 9.34 -3.67
N MET A 414 -10.07 10.05 -3.72
CA MET A 414 -8.92 9.80 -2.85
C MET A 414 -9.29 9.98 -1.37
N GLU A 415 -10.04 11.04 -1.03
CA GLU A 415 -10.51 11.26 0.34
C GLU A 415 -11.44 10.13 0.80
N ARG A 416 -12.39 9.71 -0.04
CA ARG A 416 -13.26 8.56 0.29
C ARG A 416 -12.46 7.27 0.43
N GLY A 417 -11.42 7.05 -0.37
CA GLY A 417 -10.50 5.92 -0.27
C GLY A 417 -9.78 5.82 1.09
N GLN A 418 -9.48 6.96 1.70
CA GLN A 418 -8.86 7.02 3.03
C GLN A 418 -9.85 6.64 4.13
N ARG A 419 -11.12 7.04 3.98
CA ARG A 419 -12.19 6.79 4.94
C ARG A 419 -12.91 5.45 4.72
N LEU A 420 -12.50 4.67 3.71
CA LEU A 420 -13.14 3.40 3.36
C LEU A 420 -12.95 2.37 4.48
N GLU A 421 -14.07 1.90 5.02
CA GLU A 421 -14.11 0.67 5.80
C GLU A 421 -13.96 -0.52 4.85
N ARG A 422 -12.84 -1.24 4.97
CA ARG A 422 -12.49 -2.33 4.07
C ARG A 422 -13.10 -3.63 4.56
N THR A 423 -13.67 -4.40 3.65
CA THR A 423 -14.20 -5.73 3.93
C THR A 423 -13.06 -6.74 3.99
N THR A 424 -13.32 -7.91 4.56
CA THR A 424 -12.52 -9.14 4.40
C THR A 424 -13.09 -9.97 3.22
N THR A 425 -12.40 -11.03 2.80
CA THR A 425 -12.84 -11.86 1.65
C THR A 425 -14.22 -12.49 1.84
N ASP A 426 -14.49 -12.97 3.06
CA ASP A 426 -15.73 -13.61 3.51
C ASP A 426 -16.92 -12.64 3.59
N SER A 427 -16.64 -11.38 3.94
CA SER A 427 -17.63 -10.31 4.00
C SER A 427 -17.75 -9.53 2.69
N ALA A 428 -16.99 -9.91 1.66
CA ALA A 428 -17.04 -9.25 0.37
C ALA A 428 -18.33 -9.60 -0.39
N HIS A 429 -18.88 -8.59 -1.06
CA HIS A 429 -20.08 -8.70 -1.89
C HIS A 429 -19.81 -8.19 -3.30
N LEU A 430 -19.87 -9.07 -4.30
CA LEU A 430 -19.67 -8.72 -5.70
C LEU A 430 -20.99 -8.75 -6.47
N THR A 431 -21.18 -7.82 -7.40
CA THR A 431 -22.31 -7.85 -8.35
C THR A 431 -21.81 -7.93 -9.79
N LEU A 432 -22.27 -8.93 -10.55
CA LEU A 432 -21.91 -9.15 -11.94
C LEU A 432 -23.14 -8.97 -12.83
N VAL A 433 -23.11 -7.96 -13.69
CA VAL A 433 -24.23 -7.59 -14.57
C VAL A 433 -23.89 -7.97 -16.02
N THR A 434 -24.83 -8.64 -16.69
CA THR A 434 -24.70 -9.03 -18.10
C THR A 434 -26.04 -9.05 -18.84
N ALA A 435 -26.01 -8.70 -20.12
CA ALA A 435 -27.16 -8.89 -21.02
C ALA A 435 -27.14 -10.26 -21.74
N ASP A 436 -26.04 -11.01 -21.64
CA ASP A 436 -25.81 -12.28 -22.33
C ASP A 436 -26.01 -13.48 -21.39
N ALA A 437 -26.97 -14.35 -21.73
CA ALA A 437 -27.31 -15.51 -20.92
C ALA A 437 -26.21 -16.58 -20.85
N ASP A 438 -25.32 -16.66 -21.84
CA ASP A 438 -24.19 -17.59 -21.86
C ASP A 438 -23.08 -17.09 -20.93
N ARG A 439 -22.81 -15.79 -20.96
CA ARG A 439 -21.90 -15.13 -20.00
C ARG A 439 -22.44 -15.20 -18.57
N GLY A 440 -23.74 -14.98 -18.38
CA GLY A 440 -24.38 -15.13 -17.08
C GLY A 440 -24.30 -16.55 -16.51
N ARG A 441 -24.31 -17.60 -17.35
CA ARG A 441 -23.99 -18.98 -16.91
C ARG A 441 -22.54 -19.12 -16.46
N ALA A 442 -21.58 -18.46 -17.11
CA ALA A 442 -20.18 -18.47 -16.68
C ALA A 442 -19.99 -17.77 -15.33
N PHE A 443 -20.67 -16.63 -15.11
CA PHE A 443 -20.62 -15.90 -13.84
C PHE A 443 -21.28 -16.67 -12.69
N ARG A 444 -22.39 -17.37 -12.92
CA ARG A 444 -22.96 -18.26 -11.88
C ARG A 444 -22.00 -19.38 -11.49
N ARG A 445 -21.29 -19.97 -12.44
CA ARG A 445 -20.25 -20.98 -12.13
C ARG A 445 -19.07 -20.40 -11.35
N PHE A 446 -18.79 -19.11 -11.52
CA PHE A 446 -17.80 -18.43 -10.68
C PHE A 446 -18.35 -18.28 -9.26
N ALA A 447 -19.58 -17.77 -9.11
CA ALA A 447 -20.26 -17.68 -7.82
C ALA A 447 -20.35 -19.03 -7.07
N GLU A 448 -20.64 -20.12 -7.78
CA GLU A 448 -20.71 -21.48 -7.22
C GLU A 448 -19.36 -22.06 -6.76
N ARG A 449 -18.24 -21.45 -7.15
CA ARG A 449 -16.88 -21.90 -6.82
C ARG A 449 -16.16 -20.99 -5.84
N THR A 450 -16.81 -19.92 -5.41
CA THR A 450 -16.27 -18.95 -4.47
C THR A 450 -17.09 -19.05 -3.21
N ASP A 451 -16.64 -19.87 -2.27
CA ASP A 451 -17.41 -20.21 -1.08
C ASP A 451 -17.41 -19.10 -0.03
N GLU A 452 -16.36 -18.26 0.00
CA GLU A 452 -16.20 -17.19 0.99
C GLU A 452 -16.96 -15.91 0.61
N THR A 453 -16.97 -15.53 -0.66
CA THR A 453 -17.51 -14.25 -1.13
C THR A 453 -18.93 -14.39 -1.69
N VAL A 454 -19.82 -13.46 -1.33
CA VAL A 454 -21.16 -13.41 -1.91
C VAL A 454 -21.15 -12.77 -3.29
N ILE A 455 -21.45 -13.56 -4.34
CA ILE A 455 -21.50 -13.08 -5.73
C ILE A 455 -22.94 -13.11 -6.26
N SER A 456 -23.48 -11.93 -6.58
CA SER A 456 -24.79 -11.75 -7.21
C SER A 456 -24.67 -11.59 -8.72
N VAL A 457 -25.43 -12.37 -9.50
CA VAL A 457 -25.45 -12.27 -10.96
C VAL A 457 -26.78 -11.70 -11.43
N LEU A 458 -26.75 -10.57 -12.13
CA LEU A 458 -27.91 -9.87 -12.64
C LEU A 458 -27.95 -9.95 -14.18
N GLU A 459 -28.89 -10.73 -14.70
CA GLU A 459 -29.06 -10.93 -16.14
C GLU A 459 -30.14 -10.00 -16.70
N GLN A 460 -29.85 -9.35 -17.83
CA GLN A 460 -30.75 -8.47 -18.57
C GLN A 460 -31.53 -7.51 -17.65
N PRO A 461 -30.85 -6.73 -16.80
CA PRO A 461 -31.53 -5.86 -15.85
C PRO A 461 -32.39 -4.81 -16.54
N THR A 462 -33.48 -4.43 -15.89
CA THR A 462 -34.16 -3.16 -16.17
C THR A 462 -33.32 -2.00 -15.60
N ALA A 463 -33.58 -0.78 -16.05
CA ALA A 463 -32.93 0.41 -15.50
C ALA A 463 -33.12 0.53 -13.98
N ALA A 464 -34.30 0.18 -13.46
CA ALA A 464 -34.56 0.15 -12.02
C ALA A 464 -33.69 -0.88 -11.29
N ALA A 465 -33.59 -2.12 -11.82
CA ALA A 465 -32.78 -3.15 -11.18
C ALA A 465 -31.28 -2.83 -11.21
N LEU A 466 -30.79 -2.19 -12.28
CA LEU A 466 -29.39 -1.74 -12.33
C LEU A 466 -29.14 -0.57 -11.37
N HIS A 467 -30.08 0.37 -11.26
CA HIS A 467 -30.00 1.46 -10.29
C HIS A 467 -29.91 0.91 -8.86
N ASP A 468 -30.81 0.00 -8.48
CA ASP A 468 -30.79 -0.64 -7.15
C ASP A 468 -29.48 -1.39 -6.88
N ALA A 469 -28.89 -2.01 -7.92
CA ALA A 469 -27.61 -2.70 -7.81
C ALA A 469 -26.42 -1.74 -7.61
N LEU A 470 -26.46 -0.55 -8.23
CA LEU A 470 -25.44 0.49 -8.05
C LEU A 470 -25.55 1.18 -6.69
N GLU A 471 -26.76 1.34 -6.16
CA GLU A 471 -27.02 1.95 -4.84
C GLU A 471 -26.69 0.98 -3.68
N ALA A 472 -26.76 -0.33 -3.93
CA ALA A 472 -26.44 -1.32 -2.92
C ALA A 472 -24.99 -1.20 -2.42
N ASP A 473 -24.83 -1.37 -1.10
CA ASP A 473 -23.53 -1.50 -0.45
C ASP A 473 -22.90 -2.84 -0.87
N ARG A 474 -21.83 -2.75 -1.67
CA ARG A 474 -21.11 -3.88 -2.28
C ARG A 474 -19.63 -3.57 -2.26
N THR A 475 -18.79 -4.60 -2.31
CA THR A 475 -17.34 -4.44 -2.47
C THR A 475 -16.99 -3.96 -3.88
N ALA A 476 -17.62 -4.56 -4.91
CA ALA A 476 -17.44 -4.14 -6.30
C ALA A 476 -18.62 -4.54 -7.19
N LEU A 477 -18.85 -3.77 -8.24
CA LEU A 477 -19.82 -4.06 -9.29
C LEU A 477 -19.14 -4.11 -10.66
N TYR A 478 -19.30 -5.21 -11.38
CA TYR A 478 -18.92 -5.35 -12.79
C TYR A 478 -20.17 -5.32 -13.67
N CYS A 479 -20.14 -4.52 -14.74
CA CYS A 479 -21.24 -4.40 -15.68
C CYS A 479 -20.72 -4.36 -17.11
N GLU A 480 -21.12 -5.33 -17.93
CA GLU A 480 -20.75 -5.38 -19.35
C GLU A 480 -21.82 -4.89 -20.30
N ASN A 481 -22.83 -4.21 -19.76
CA ASN A 481 -23.82 -3.58 -20.61
C ASN A 481 -23.20 -2.38 -21.34
N PRO A 482 -23.47 -2.21 -22.65
CA PRO A 482 -22.92 -1.09 -23.43
C PRO A 482 -23.16 0.25 -22.76
N THR A 483 -22.08 1.03 -22.60
CA THR A 483 -22.10 2.30 -21.89
C THR A 483 -21.59 3.44 -22.76
N THR A 484 -22.33 4.54 -22.76
CA THR A 484 -22.00 5.78 -23.47
C THR A 484 -22.14 6.97 -22.53
N GLU A 485 -21.81 8.18 -22.96
CA GLU A 485 -22.08 9.41 -22.17
C GLU A 485 -23.56 9.58 -21.79
N ALA A 486 -24.48 9.01 -22.57
CA ALA A 486 -25.91 9.05 -22.28
C ALA A 486 -26.34 8.08 -21.15
N GLY A 487 -25.43 7.23 -20.65
CA GLY A 487 -25.70 6.26 -19.60
C GLY A 487 -25.49 4.80 -20.01
N ILE A 488 -25.96 3.89 -19.14
CA ILE A 488 -25.80 2.44 -19.26
C ILE A 488 -27.05 1.83 -19.92
N ARG A 489 -26.88 1.02 -20.96
CA ARG A 489 -28.00 0.36 -21.64
C ARG A 489 -28.58 -0.75 -20.77
N CYS A 490 -29.89 -0.71 -20.50
CA CYS A 490 -30.64 -1.77 -19.83
C CYS A 490 -31.64 -2.43 -20.79
N ALA A 491 -32.34 -3.47 -20.31
CA ALA A 491 -33.29 -4.24 -21.12
C ALA A 491 -34.53 -3.44 -21.56
N ASP A 492 -34.93 -2.44 -20.78
CA ASP A 492 -36.13 -1.61 -21.00
C ASP A 492 -35.80 -0.21 -21.53
N ARG A 493 -34.74 0.43 -21.03
CA ARG A 493 -34.26 1.77 -21.44
C ARG A 493 -32.78 1.97 -21.11
N THR A 494 -32.21 3.10 -21.50
CA THR A 494 -30.91 3.54 -20.96
C THR A 494 -31.13 4.18 -19.58
N LEU A 495 -30.29 3.82 -18.61
CA LEU A 495 -30.18 4.47 -17.30
C LEU A 495 -29.16 5.61 -17.43
N PRO A 496 -29.60 6.89 -17.48
CA PRO A 496 -28.70 8.02 -17.60
C PRO A 496 -27.98 8.29 -16.26
N PHE A 497 -26.80 8.90 -16.34
CA PHE A 497 -25.96 9.14 -15.16
C PHE A 497 -26.53 10.19 -14.20
N ASP A 498 -27.39 11.09 -14.68
CA ASP A 498 -28.06 12.12 -13.87
C ASP A 498 -29.24 11.56 -13.04
N GLU A 499 -29.72 10.36 -13.37
CA GLU A 499 -30.69 9.61 -12.58
C GLU A 499 -30.02 8.75 -11.50
N LEU A 500 -28.67 8.68 -11.44
CA LEU A 500 -27.98 7.96 -10.39
C LEU A 500 -28.14 8.67 -9.04
N GLY A 501 -28.60 7.92 -8.04
CA GLY A 501 -28.49 8.30 -6.64
C GLY A 501 -27.07 8.12 -6.10
N ALA A 502 -26.96 7.83 -4.79
CA ALA A 502 -25.69 7.47 -4.20
C ALA A 502 -25.24 6.09 -4.73
N VAL A 503 -24.01 5.98 -5.22
CA VAL A 503 -23.40 4.69 -5.59
C VAL A 503 -22.80 4.09 -4.32
N GLY A 504 -23.29 2.90 -3.92
CA GLY A 504 -22.84 2.19 -2.72
C GLY A 504 -21.58 1.37 -2.93
N SER A 505 -21.22 1.04 -4.19
CA SER A 505 -20.02 0.27 -4.50
C SER A 505 -18.78 1.18 -4.60
N PRO A 506 -17.70 0.94 -3.84
CA PRO A 506 -16.46 1.71 -3.96
C PRO A 506 -15.75 1.45 -5.29
N VAL A 507 -15.93 0.26 -5.87
CA VAL A 507 -15.40 -0.10 -7.19
C VAL A 507 -16.53 -0.36 -8.17
N VAL A 508 -16.53 0.37 -9.29
CA VAL A 508 -17.46 0.14 -10.42
C VAL A 508 -16.66 -0.12 -11.68
N TRP A 509 -16.82 -1.30 -12.25
CA TRP A 509 -16.20 -1.69 -13.51
C TRP A 509 -17.25 -1.74 -14.62
N LEU A 510 -17.17 -0.80 -15.57
CA LEU A 510 -17.99 -0.80 -16.78
C LEU A 510 -17.18 -1.31 -17.98
N ALA A 511 -17.70 -2.34 -18.64
CA ALA A 511 -17.17 -2.84 -19.90
C ALA A 511 -17.96 -2.31 -21.10
N GLU A 512 -17.40 -2.42 -22.31
CA GLU A 512 -17.96 -1.88 -23.55
C GLU A 512 -18.27 -0.36 -23.46
N THR A 513 -17.25 0.40 -23.08
CA THR A 513 -17.34 1.86 -22.91
C THR A 513 -16.83 2.59 -24.14
N SER A 514 -17.58 3.60 -24.58
CA SER A 514 -17.06 4.53 -25.60
C SER A 514 -15.94 5.41 -25.02
N PRO A 515 -15.00 5.92 -25.85
CA PRO A 515 -14.12 7.00 -25.44
C PRO A 515 -14.95 8.23 -25.03
N GLY A 516 -14.80 8.70 -23.78
CA GLY A 516 -15.56 9.82 -23.22
C GLY A 516 -15.46 9.89 -21.68
N PRO A 517 -15.94 10.97 -21.05
CA PRO A 517 -15.83 11.22 -19.61
C PRO A 517 -16.91 10.45 -18.80
N ILE A 518 -16.99 9.13 -19.00
CA ILE A 518 -18.03 8.26 -18.40
C ILE A 518 -17.85 8.10 -16.88
N GLY A 519 -16.60 8.05 -16.39
CA GLY A 519 -16.31 7.72 -15.00
C GLY A 519 -16.60 8.82 -13.98
N ASP A 520 -16.59 10.09 -14.39
CA ASP A 520 -16.72 11.23 -13.46
C ASP A 520 -18.08 11.22 -12.73
N ALA A 521 -19.16 10.86 -13.43
CA ALA A 521 -20.48 10.84 -12.83
C ALA A 521 -20.61 9.75 -11.75
N LEU A 522 -19.97 8.59 -11.96
CA LEU A 522 -19.94 7.52 -10.97
C LEU A 522 -19.09 7.90 -9.75
N VAL A 523 -17.95 8.56 -9.99
CA VAL A 523 -17.13 9.10 -8.90
C VAL A 523 -17.94 10.13 -8.12
N ALA A 524 -18.54 11.13 -8.77
CA ALA A 524 -19.38 12.13 -8.11
C ALA A 524 -20.55 11.50 -7.33
N ALA A 525 -21.09 10.39 -7.81
CA ALA A 525 -22.20 9.68 -7.17
C ALA A 525 -21.78 8.80 -5.97
N GLY A 526 -20.52 8.38 -5.84
CA GLY A 526 -20.13 7.53 -4.71
C GLY A 526 -18.88 6.68 -4.90
N ALA A 527 -18.57 6.31 -6.14
CA ALA A 527 -17.47 5.39 -6.44
C ALA A 527 -16.10 6.01 -6.09
N ILE A 528 -15.19 5.17 -5.59
CA ILE A 528 -13.80 5.52 -5.33
C ILE A 528 -12.94 5.21 -6.56
N ALA A 529 -13.14 4.04 -7.18
CA ALA A 529 -12.42 3.64 -8.37
C ALA A 529 -13.39 3.16 -9.45
N VAL A 530 -13.29 3.73 -10.64
CA VAL A 530 -14.04 3.31 -11.81
C VAL A 530 -13.08 2.69 -12.82
N VAL A 531 -13.33 1.43 -13.20
CA VAL A 531 -12.59 0.73 -14.26
C VAL A 531 -13.42 0.79 -15.54
N LEU A 532 -12.83 1.28 -16.62
CA LEU A 532 -13.49 1.42 -17.93
C LEU A 532 -12.72 0.60 -18.96
N THR A 533 -13.38 -0.36 -19.61
CA THR A 533 -12.79 -1.12 -20.72
C THR A 533 -13.52 -0.81 -22.03
N ASP A 534 -12.80 -0.76 -23.15
CA ASP A 534 -13.35 -0.47 -24.48
C ASP A 534 -14.16 -1.64 -25.07
N GLY A 535 -13.93 -2.85 -24.58
CA GLY A 535 -14.71 -4.06 -24.89
C GLY A 535 -15.05 -4.89 -23.65
N ALA A 536 -15.84 -5.94 -23.84
CA ALA A 536 -16.12 -6.94 -22.82
C ALA A 536 -14.96 -7.97 -22.76
N PRO A 537 -14.20 -8.03 -21.66
CA PRO A 537 -13.15 -9.04 -21.49
C PRO A 537 -13.74 -10.46 -21.41
N SER A 538 -12.88 -11.47 -21.53
CA SER A 538 -13.29 -12.85 -21.34
C SER A 538 -13.81 -13.08 -19.91
N PRO A 539 -14.78 -14.01 -19.68
CA PRO A 539 -15.19 -14.35 -18.32
C PRO A 539 -14.04 -14.87 -17.44
N ALA A 540 -12.97 -15.38 -18.04
CA ALA A 540 -11.77 -15.80 -17.33
C ALA A 540 -10.97 -14.59 -16.81
N ALA A 541 -10.78 -13.54 -17.62
CA ALA A 541 -10.12 -12.31 -17.19
C ALA A 541 -10.93 -11.55 -16.13
N VAL A 542 -12.26 -11.51 -16.25
CA VAL A 542 -13.15 -10.95 -15.21
C VAL A 542 -12.95 -11.69 -13.89
N ARG A 543 -13.00 -13.03 -13.92
CA ARG A 543 -12.77 -13.86 -12.74
C ARG A 543 -11.39 -13.59 -12.14
N ALA A 544 -10.33 -13.65 -12.94
CA ALA A 544 -8.96 -13.45 -12.48
C ALA A 544 -8.80 -12.08 -11.80
N THR A 545 -9.31 -11.01 -12.42
CA THR A 545 -9.25 -9.64 -11.86
C THR A 545 -9.98 -9.55 -10.52
N LEU A 546 -11.18 -10.12 -10.41
CA LEU A 546 -11.95 -10.10 -9.17
C LEU A 546 -11.30 -10.96 -8.08
N THR A 547 -10.71 -12.11 -8.43
CA THR A 547 -9.92 -12.92 -7.48
C THR A 547 -8.72 -12.15 -6.95
N GLN A 548 -7.99 -11.40 -7.80
CA GLN A 548 -6.88 -10.56 -7.35
C GLN A 548 -7.37 -9.41 -6.44
N LEU A 549 -8.52 -8.80 -6.76
CA LEU A 549 -9.13 -7.79 -5.90
C LEU A 549 -9.47 -8.35 -4.51
N LEU A 550 -10.07 -9.55 -4.46
CA LEU A 550 -10.38 -10.28 -3.22
C LEU A 550 -9.10 -10.65 -2.45
N ALA A 551 -8.01 -10.97 -3.14
CA ALA A 551 -6.69 -11.22 -2.54
C ALA A 551 -6.00 -9.95 -1.98
N GLY A 552 -6.67 -8.78 -2.02
CA GLY A 552 -6.20 -7.55 -1.39
C GLY A 552 -5.26 -6.69 -2.22
N PHE A 553 -5.09 -6.99 -3.51
CA PHE A 553 -4.42 -6.07 -4.43
C PHE A 553 -5.22 -4.77 -4.57
N SER A 554 -4.54 -3.67 -4.91
CA SER A 554 -5.23 -2.44 -5.32
C SER A 554 -6.07 -2.67 -6.59
N VAL A 555 -7.05 -1.82 -6.88
CA VAL A 555 -7.89 -1.97 -8.09
C VAL A 555 -7.05 -2.03 -9.37
N ALA A 556 -6.03 -1.18 -9.49
CA ALA A 556 -5.12 -1.18 -10.62
C ALA A 556 -4.23 -2.44 -10.64
N ASP A 557 -3.64 -2.79 -9.51
CA ASP A 557 -2.78 -3.98 -9.44
C ASP A 557 -3.57 -5.23 -9.78
N ALA A 558 -4.78 -5.40 -9.25
CA ALA A 558 -5.66 -6.53 -9.55
C ALA A 558 -5.92 -6.69 -11.05
N ALA A 559 -6.14 -5.59 -11.78
CA ALA A 559 -6.32 -5.62 -13.23
C ALA A 559 -5.04 -6.02 -13.97
N TYR A 560 -3.90 -5.45 -13.60
CA TYR A 560 -2.62 -5.70 -14.29
C TYR A 560 -2.01 -7.07 -13.95
N THR A 561 -2.14 -7.53 -12.71
CA THR A 561 -1.66 -8.86 -12.29
C THR A 561 -2.53 -9.97 -12.89
N ALA A 562 -3.84 -9.71 -13.07
CA ALA A 562 -4.73 -10.56 -13.84
C ALA A 562 -4.46 -10.54 -15.36
N GLY A 563 -3.65 -9.60 -15.85
CA GLY A 563 -3.34 -9.46 -17.27
C GLY A 563 -4.50 -8.94 -18.13
N LEU A 564 -5.44 -8.20 -17.52
CA LEU A 564 -6.60 -7.63 -18.21
C LEU A 564 -6.19 -6.70 -19.38
N ASP A 565 -5.07 -5.99 -19.21
CA ASP A 565 -4.44 -5.12 -20.21
C ASP A 565 -4.00 -5.83 -21.49
N ARG A 566 -3.91 -7.16 -21.47
CA ARG A 566 -3.60 -7.97 -22.66
C ARG A 566 -4.82 -8.31 -23.49
N GLU A 567 -6.03 -8.18 -22.93
CA GLU A 567 -7.29 -8.49 -23.62
C GLU A 567 -8.02 -7.25 -24.11
N VAL A 568 -8.01 -6.16 -23.33
CA VAL A 568 -8.79 -4.94 -23.59
C VAL A 568 -8.02 -3.69 -23.14
N ASP A 569 -8.30 -2.56 -23.79
CA ASP A 569 -7.78 -1.27 -23.33
C ASP A 569 -8.55 -0.84 -22.07
N LEU A 570 -7.83 -0.69 -20.97
CA LEU A 570 -8.37 -0.26 -19.69
C LEU A 570 -8.00 1.20 -19.37
N ARG A 571 -8.92 1.91 -18.74
CA ARG A 571 -8.77 3.26 -18.20
C ARG A 571 -9.32 3.28 -16.79
N PHE A 572 -8.74 4.08 -15.90
CA PHE A 572 -9.26 4.27 -14.55
C PHE A 572 -9.68 5.72 -14.30
N VAL A 573 -10.71 5.92 -13.49
CA VAL A 573 -11.14 7.25 -13.00
C VAL A 573 -11.37 7.17 -11.48
N GLY A 574 -10.94 8.18 -10.73
CA GLY A 574 -10.99 8.20 -9.26
C GLY A 574 -9.63 7.87 -8.65
N ASP A 575 -9.56 6.88 -7.76
CA ASP A 575 -8.30 6.41 -7.15
C ASP A 575 -8.13 4.89 -7.31
N ALA A 576 -7.43 4.47 -8.36
CA ALA A 576 -7.25 3.05 -8.65
C ALA A 576 -6.14 2.37 -7.82
N SER A 577 -5.38 3.10 -7.01
CA SER A 577 -4.45 2.47 -6.05
C SER A 577 -5.13 2.07 -4.75
N VAL A 578 -6.44 2.26 -4.62
CA VAL A 578 -7.18 1.86 -3.42
C VAL A 578 -7.25 0.33 -3.32
N THR A 579 -6.96 -0.19 -2.12
CA THR A 579 -7.29 -1.56 -1.70
C THR A 579 -8.68 -1.54 -1.05
N VAL A 580 -9.61 -2.39 -1.50
CA VAL A 580 -10.99 -2.44 -0.98
C VAL A 580 -11.30 -3.69 -0.15
N VAL A 581 -10.52 -4.76 -0.33
CA VAL A 581 -10.56 -5.97 0.50
C VAL A 581 -9.26 -6.07 1.28
N ARG A 582 -9.37 -6.25 2.59
CA ARG A 582 -8.23 -6.37 3.50
C ARG A 582 -7.90 -7.84 3.74
N GLN A 583 -6.67 -8.21 3.41
CA GLN A 583 -6.07 -9.46 3.88
C GLN A 583 -5.43 -9.22 5.24
N VAL A 584 -5.94 -9.93 6.25
CA VAL A 584 -5.45 -9.80 7.62
C VAL A 584 -4.09 -10.51 7.69
N SER A 585 -3.03 -9.76 7.99
CA SER A 585 -1.64 -10.23 8.21
C SER A 585 -0.76 -10.57 7.00
N ASN A 586 -1.27 -10.51 5.77
CA ASN A 586 -0.50 -10.77 4.55
C ASN A 586 -0.50 -9.57 3.58
N SER A 587 0.67 -9.31 2.99
CA SER A 587 0.75 -8.50 1.78
C SER A 587 0.36 -9.39 0.59
N PRO A 588 -0.42 -8.89 -0.38
CA PRO A 588 -0.61 -9.58 -1.65
C PRO A 588 0.76 -9.91 -2.25
N THR A 589 0.96 -11.19 -2.52
CA THR A 589 2.27 -11.72 -2.92
C THR A 589 2.18 -12.30 -4.32
N ILE A 590 3.16 -11.96 -5.15
CA ILE A 590 3.34 -12.57 -6.47
C ILE A 590 4.60 -13.40 -6.47
N VAL A 591 4.49 -14.63 -6.96
CA VAL A 591 5.64 -15.50 -7.28
C VAL A 591 5.73 -15.62 -8.79
N ASP A 592 6.78 -15.03 -9.35
CA ASP A 592 7.10 -15.17 -10.77
C ASP A 592 8.10 -16.31 -10.96
N LEU A 593 7.64 -17.35 -11.65
CA LEU A 593 8.40 -18.51 -12.05
C LEU A 593 8.88 -18.33 -13.49
N THR A 594 10.17 -18.51 -13.71
CA THR A 594 10.78 -18.56 -15.04
C THR A 594 11.36 -19.95 -15.27
N ALA A 595 10.95 -20.62 -16.35
CA ALA A 595 11.49 -21.95 -16.67
C ALA A 595 12.93 -21.84 -17.18
N THR A 596 13.89 -22.45 -16.47
CA THR A 596 15.31 -22.47 -16.88
C THR A 596 15.70 -23.75 -17.60
N GLU A 597 15.15 -24.88 -17.15
CA GLU A 597 15.32 -26.22 -17.74
C GLU A 597 13.98 -26.97 -17.67
N THR A 598 13.90 -28.18 -18.23
CA THR A 598 12.66 -28.98 -18.27
C THR A 598 12.02 -29.20 -16.90
N ASP A 599 12.81 -29.29 -15.84
CA ASP A 599 12.35 -29.55 -14.47
C ASP A 599 12.99 -28.58 -13.46
N ARG A 600 13.27 -27.34 -13.87
CA ARG A 600 13.83 -26.30 -12.99
C ARG A 600 13.26 -24.93 -13.30
N TYR A 601 12.91 -24.22 -12.24
CA TYR A 601 12.44 -22.83 -12.30
C TYR A 601 13.32 -21.95 -11.43
N THR A 602 13.38 -20.70 -11.84
CA THR A 602 13.81 -19.60 -10.98
C THR A 602 12.56 -18.88 -10.49
N ALA A 603 12.44 -18.69 -9.19
CA ALA A 603 11.36 -17.94 -8.55
C ALA A 603 11.85 -16.55 -8.11
N THR A 604 10.99 -15.55 -8.29
CA THR A 604 11.10 -14.22 -7.69
C THR A 604 9.83 -13.93 -6.92
N ILE A 605 9.97 -13.55 -5.65
CA ILE A 605 8.85 -13.29 -4.73
C ILE A 605 8.73 -11.79 -4.54
N ARG A 606 7.54 -11.25 -4.77
CA ARG A 606 7.23 -9.82 -4.67
C ARG A 606 6.07 -9.56 -3.73
N TYR A 607 6.27 -8.63 -2.80
CA TYR A 607 5.25 -8.16 -1.87
C TYR A 607 4.70 -6.80 -2.31
N TYR A 608 3.40 -6.75 -2.60
CA TYR A 608 2.75 -5.52 -3.05
C TYR A 608 2.34 -4.64 -1.87
N PRO A 609 2.47 -3.30 -2.00
CA PRO A 609 2.01 -2.39 -0.97
C PRO A 609 0.48 -2.41 -0.85
N THR A 610 -0.01 -2.23 0.38
CA THR A 610 -1.44 -2.11 0.69
C THR A 610 -1.70 -0.89 1.58
N ASP A 611 -2.95 -0.66 1.97
CA ASP A 611 -3.33 0.39 2.91
C ASP A 611 -2.66 0.24 4.29
N VAL A 612 -2.41 -1.01 4.71
CA VAL A 612 -1.75 -1.35 5.99
C VAL A 612 -0.25 -1.63 5.83
N MET A 613 0.16 -2.25 4.72
CA MET A 613 1.56 -2.57 4.40
C MET A 613 2.09 -1.63 3.33
N ARG A 614 2.18 -0.34 3.65
CA ARG A 614 2.63 0.69 2.70
C ARG A 614 4.14 0.63 2.44
N GLN A 615 4.57 1.37 1.44
CA GLN A 615 5.99 1.47 1.09
C GLN A 615 6.86 1.94 2.27
N GLY A 616 7.91 1.19 2.59
CA GLY A 616 8.68 1.37 3.84
C GLY A 616 8.40 0.30 4.90
N SER A 617 7.29 -0.43 4.79
CA SER A 617 7.03 -1.63 5.60
C SER A 617 7.94 -2.79 5.21
N VAL A 618 7.97 -3.83 6.05
CA VAL A 618 8.78 -5.02 5.81
C VAL A 618 7.90 -6.26 5.81
N ALA A 619 8.20 -7.23 4.94
CA ALA A 619 7.47 -8.48 4.84
C ALA A 619 8.44 -9.66 4.84
N LYS A 620 8.02 -10.73 5.50
CA LYS A 620 8.63 -12.05 5.46
C LYS A 620 7.50 -13.06 5.49
N THR A 621 7.49 -14.00 4.54
CA THR A 621 6.53 -15.10 4.57
C THR A 621 6.97 -16.09 5.63
N SER A 622 6.11 -16.36 6.61
CA SER A 622 6.28 -17.42 7.59
C SER A 622 5.50 -18.64 7.12
N THR A 623 6.10 -19.82 7.17
CA THR A 623 5.38 -21.07 6.88
C THR A 623 5.57 -22.06 8.01
N GLY A 624 4.49 -22.78 8.35
CA GLY A 624 4.58 -24.01 9.13
C GLY A 624 5.28 -25.14 8.35
N ASP A 625 5.11 -26.38 8.79
CA ASP A 625 5.62 -27.58 8.09
C ASP A 625 4.95 -27.70 6.70
N SER A 626 5.61 -27.16 5.68
CA SER A 626 5.10 -27.01 4.31
C SER A 626 6.19 -27.37 3.29
N VAL A 627 5.78 -27.79 2.09
CA VAL A 627 6.72 -27.95 0.95
C VAL A 627 7.39 -26.62 0.60
N LEU A 628 6.75 -25.48 0.95
CA LEU A 628 7.25 -24.14 0.68
C LEU A 628 8.20 -23.58 1.76
N THR A 629 8.43 -24.30 2.87
CA THR A 629 9.32 -23.83 3.94
C THR A 629 10.70 -23.46 3.43
N ARG A 630 11.34 -24.33 2.65
CA ARG A 630 12.66 -24.06 2.08
C ARG A 630 12.65 -22.85 1.13
N PRO A 631 11.80 -22.77 0.08
CA PRO A 631 11.74 -21.59 -0.78
C PRO A 631 11.58 -20.27 -0.03
N TYR A 632 10.69 -20.20 0.96
CA TYR A 632 10.48 -18.97 1.72
C TYR A 632 11.66 -18.63 2.64
N GLU A 633 12.23 -19.60 3.36
CA GLU A 633 13.44 -19.39 4.18
C GLU A 633 14.63 -18.92 3.33
N GLU A 634 14.89 -19.57 2.19
CA GLU A 634 15.96 -19.19 1.27
C GLU A 634 15.72 -17.83 0.60
N SER A 635 14.46 -17.49 0.30
CA SER A 635 14.09 -16.18 -0.24
C SER A 635 14.43 -15.05 0.72
N ALA A 636 14.23 -15.31 2.02
CA ALA A 636 14.39 -14.32 3.07
C ALA A 636 15.84 -14.27 3.62
N ARG A 637 16.63 -15.35 3.46
CA ARG A 637 17.98 -15.50 4.06
C ARG A 637 18.01 -15.02 5.52
N ASP A 638 17.04 -15.50 6.31
CA ASP A 638 16.77 -15.11 7.70
C ASP A 638 16.19 -13.68 7.92
N GLY A 639 16.28 -12.75 6.96
CA GLY A 639 15.79 -11.37 7.08
C GLY A 639 14.39 -11.06 6.51
N TYR A 640 13.99 -9.79 6.54
CA TYR A 640 12.76 -9.27 5.94
C TYR A 640 13.04 -8.51 4.65
N TRP A 641 12.12 -8.56 3.69
CA TRP A 641 12.14 -7.73 2.49
C TRP A 641 11.42 -6.40 2.72
N LEU A 642 11.89 -5.33 2.10
CA LEU A 642 11.16 -4.07 1.97
C LEU A 642 9.96 -4.28 1.02
N VAL A 643 8.76 -3.93 1.47
CA VAL A 643 7.55 -4.05 0.64
C VAL A 643 7.66 -3.15 -0.60
N GLY A 644 7.31 -3.69 -1.76
CA GLY A 644 7.47 -3.04 -3.06
C GLY A 644 8.87 -3.14 -3.66
N ALA A 645 9.85 -3.74 -2.97
CA ALA A 645 11.17 -4.01 -3.54
C ALA A 645 11.09 -5.03 -4.68
N ASP A 646 11.84 -4.75 -5.74
CA ASP A 646 11.93 -5.56 -6.95
C ASP A 646 13.16 -6.46 -6.96
N ALA A 647 13.85 -6.58 -5.82
CA ALA A 647 15.09 -7.32 -5.73
C ALA A 647 14.88 -8.78 -6.17
N GLU A 648 15.43 -9.11 -7.33
CA GLU A 648 15.36 -10.46 -7.88
C GLU A 648 16.17 -11.39 -6.97
N GLN A 649 15.49 -12.35 -6.35
CA GLN A 649 16.16 -13.33 -5.49
C GLN A 649 16.77 -14.51 -6.29
N GLU A 650 16.40 -14.63 -7.57
CA GLU A 650 16.72 -15.75 -8.48
C GLU A 650 16.78 -17.12 -7.79
N LEU A 651 15.68 -17.50 -7.12
CA LEU A 651 15.65 -18.69 -6.26
C LEU A 651 15.40 -19.95 -7.07
N PRO A 652 16.28 -20.96 -7.04
CA PRO A 652 16.02 -22.23 -7.71
C PRO A 652 14.91 -23.00 -6.98
N VAL A 653 13.85 -23.36 -7.71
CA VAL A 653 12.74 -24.16 -7.18
C VAL A 653 12.44 -25.38 -8.05
N THR A 654 12.01 -26.45 -7.39
CA THR A 654 11.64 -27.73 -8.00
C THR A 654 10.22 -27.68 -8.56
N PRO A 655 9.83 -28.61 -9.45
CA PRO A 655 8.45 -28.72 -9.92
C PRO A 655 7.43 -28.94 -8.80
N GLY A 656 7.81 -29.66 -7.74
CA GLY A 656 6.94 -29.88 -6.57
C GLY A 656 6.69 -28.60 -5.77
N GLU A 657 7.73 -27.76 -5.61
CA GLU A 657 7.59 -26.45 -4.96
C GLU A 657 6.84 -25.46 -5.86
N ALA A 658 7.08 -25.49 -7.17
CA ALA A 658 6.31 -24.69 -8.13
C ALA A 658 4.82 -25.01 -8.10
N ALA A 659 4.45 -26.30 -8.02
CA ALA A 659 3.06 -26.71 -7.83
C ALA A 659 2.52 -26.27 -6.47
N ALA A 660 3.29 -26.44 -5.39
CA ALA A 660 2.87 -26.00 -4.06
C ALA A 660 2.63 -24.48 -3.97
N PHE A 661 3.37 -23.65 -4.72
CA PHE A 661 3.07 -22.21 -4.82
C PHE A 661 1.71 -21.93 -5.49
N VAL A 662 1.33 -22.73 -6.48
CA VAL A 662 0.05 -22.57 -7.19
C VAL A 662 -1.13 -22.96 -6.29
N ASP A 663 -0.90 -23.90 -5.38
CA ASP A 663 -1.89 -24.36 -4.40
C ASP A 663 -1.96 -23.47 -3.14
N ASP A 664 -1.09 -22.45 -3.02
CA ASP A 664 -1.06 -21.52 -1.90
C ASP A 664 -2.08 -20.39 -2.14
N ASP A 665 -3.24 -20.47 -1.48
CA ASP A 665 -4.34 -19.51 -1.61
C ASP A 665 -3.93 -18.05 -1.27
N GLY A 666 -2.82 -17.84 -0.57
CA GLY A 666 -2.27 -16.53 -0.23
C GLY A 666 -1.38 -15.90 -1.31
N VAL A 667 -1.12 -16.61 -2.42
CA VAL A 667 -0.11 -16.23 -3.40
C VAL A 667 -0.65 -16.27 -4.83
N THR A 668 -0.25 -15.27 -5.61
CA THR A 668 -0.49 -15.22 -7.05
C THR A 668 0.73 -15.74 -7.80
N VAL A 669 0.58 -16.82 -8.57
CA VAL A 669 1.69 -17.40 -9.33
C VAL A 669 1.62 -17.03 -10.80
N ARG A 670 2.76 -16.62 -11.36
CA ARG A 670 2.93 -16.39 -12.79
C ARG A 670 4.04 -17.28 -13.32
N LEU A 671 3.79 -18.01 -14.41
CA LEU A 671 4.82 -18.78 -15.11
C LEU A 671 5.11 -18.13 -16.46
N ASP A 672 6.37 -17.75 -16.69
CA ASP A 672 6.81 -17.04 -17.90
C ASP A 672 5.88 -15.85 -18.23
N ASN A 673 5.58 -15.05 -17.21
CA ASN A 673 4.66 -13.92 -17.22
C ASN A 673 3.16 -14.22 -17.39
N ARG A 674 2.74 -15.48 -17.52
CA ARG A 674 1.34 -15.88 -17.61
C ARG A 674 0.81 -16.25 -16.23
N LEU A 675 -0.30 -15.63 -15.82
CA LEU A 675 -1.01 -16.00 -14.58
C LEU A 675 -1.42 -17.48 -14.62
N LEU A 676 -1.09 -18.22 -13.57
CA LEU A 676 -1.60 -19.56 -13.34
C LEU A 676 -2.84 -19.48 -12.46
N THR A 677 -3.88 -20.23 -12.81
CA THR A 677 -5.09 -20.35 -11.98
C THR A 677 -5.25 -21.80 -11.51
N THR A 678 -5.94 -22.03 -10.39
CA THR A 678 -6.28 -23.37 -9.89
C THR A 678 -7.11 -24.22 -10.87
N THR A 679 -7.57 -23.64 -11.99
CA THR A 679 -8.23 -24.38 -13.08
C THR A 679 -7.23 -24.92 -14.11
N ASP A 680 -6.01 -24.38 -14.15
CA ASP A 680 -4.89 -24.88 -14.94
C ASP A 680 -4.22 -26.11 -14.30
N ASP A 681 -4.68 -26.51 -13.11
CA ASP A 681 -4.22 -27.62 -12.28
C ASP A 681 -4.28 -28.98 -13.03
N GLU A 682 -5.31 -29.20 -13.87
CA GLU A 682 -5.37 -30.40 -14.73
C GLU A 682 -4.23 -30.45 -15.77
N ALA A 683 -3.66 -29.31 -16.17
CA ALA A 683 -2.52 -29.23 -17.10
C ALA A 683 -1.15 -29.31 -16.41
N LEU A 684 -1.10 -28.99 -15.10
CA LEU A 684 0.12 -28.99 -14.28
C LEU A 684 0.36 -30.34 -13.57
N GLN A 685 -0.66 -31.18 -13.40
CA GLN A 685 -0.53 -32.45 -12.67
C GLN A 685 0.32 -33.55 -13.33
N ARG A 686 0.74 -33.42 -14.61
CA ARG A 686 1.75 -34.29 -15.29
C ARG A 686 2.46 -33.50 -16.40
N PRO A 687 3.72 -33.82 -16.77
CA PRO A 687 4.75 -32.85 -17.16
C PRO A 687 4.39 -32.08 -18.44
N THR A 688 3.79 -30.91 -18.27
CA THR A 688 3.64 -29.90 -19.32
C THR A 688 4.32 -28.60 -18.92
N LEU A 689 5.44 -28.72 -18.22
CA LEU A 689 6.42 -27.65 -18.04
C LEU A 689 7.59 -27.82 -19.03
N THR A 690 7.29 -28.31 -20.22
CA THR A 690 8.26 -28.43 -21.31
C THR A 690 8.15 -27.22 -22.22
N ARG A 691 9.24 -26.48 -22.38
CA ARG A 691 9.44 -25.54 -23.50
C ARG A 691 8.99 -26.27 -24.78
N ARG A 692 8.09 -25.68 -25.57
CA ARG A 692 7.83 -26.16 -26.94
C ARG A 692 9.16 -26.10 -27.70
N THR A 693 9.90 -27.20 -27.73
CA THR A 693 11.00 -27.37 -28.67
C THR A 693 10.37 -27.32 -30.04
N GLY A 694 10.67 -26.25 -30.78
CA GLY A 694 10.31 -26.12 -32.18
C GLY A 694 10.67 -27.42 -32.91
N GLU A 695 9.72 -27.90 -33.70
CA GLU A 695 9.91 -29.01 -34.63
C GLU A 695 11.06 -28.66 -35.57
N ASN A 696 12.25 -29.16 -35.25
CA ASN A 696 13.34 -29.30 -36.19
C ASN A 696 13.55 -30.79 -36.43
N SER A 697 12.76 -31.32 -37.36
CA SER A 697 13.03 -32.62 -37.98
C SER A 697 12.28 -32.71 -39.31
N GLY A 698 13.01 -32.52 -40.43
CA GLY A 698 12.52 -32.78 -41.79
C GLY A 698 13.01 -31.78 -42.82
#